data_AF-A0A1W1HMR3-F1
#
_entry.id   AF-A0A1W1HMR3-F1
#
_cell.length_a   1.000
_cell.length_b   1.000
_cell.length_c   1.000
_cell.angle_alpha   90.00
_cell.angle_beta   90.00
_cell.angle_gamma   90.00
#
_symmetry.space_group_name_H-M   'P 1'
#
loop_
_entity.id
_entity.type
_entity.pdbx_description
1 polymer ?
#
loop_
_entity_poly.entity_id
_entity_poly.type
_entity_poly.pdbx_seq_one_letter_code
_entity_poly.pdbx_strand_id
1 'polypeptide(L)'
;MTLLSRYRTALIVLCGIVALYALLGFVVAPYAVKTYAIPALAERLRHPVVLGDVRINPFTFSLMLTAFEIREPDQTPMLGFEELFVDFEGTSLVRSAYLFDEIRLTLPFGLVHIRADGTLNLLGLVPPSQDSPADLAPPADTKAENAPVPPVEIRLLSIRQGVIEYRDDSKRKPVTIDVVPIEITLRNFGTRRGGENAYAFSAEFGEGETLAWEGTVHLDPLESDGHVSLSNVKLNTFWPSLRDRFRFDILSGAVLVDARYHFDTSAAPVNLQVNEGKFLLSDFRLSAAGERDPVMTVPALAFEGIRMDLPKREAGVGTIALSGAEIRAWLAEDGVVNFKPLFTPVAASREDPVEPQRPATDSGQSWSVDVQAIEVTKAQVAFEDRSLKTPAQLAIDDLHVTVNGIHVPLKGSWPVSAGFRLNQQGTVESKGTLQLEPLQTALTLKLAHIGLRPFQPYLDRRMQVEIRDGELELDGELVYRSQHDPEPMIQYTGQLGLNSLHVADGVSAHEFLGWTALGLNKVALEVAPTRVKIGEIAWRDPAIRFVTAKDGTTNLSRVMKAPAQGPAQPPVSKPVEATVVKKATAPIPIDVNVVRLSKLSATFIDESIEPVITTGIQNLSGTIKGLSSKQIAKAEVALTGTVDEVAPLKIQGQINPLSEDTYTHLTFLFKGVDLTAVSPYAGKYVGYPITKGKLSLDLMYQVSKQQLVGENKVLVDQLTFGEKTDSPDATSLPVRLAVGLLKDRRGRIDIDMPVRGDLNEPDFRYGRVVLNALVNLITKVATSPFSALGGLVGGSGEDLQFIEFMAGSEVLESVEQRKVESIAKALQERPALRVDVAGAADPARDREALALQKIVTEVQRRFTQGGTKNLQAVPSPSREFELLSDLYAEKLGKQPMKREELPGGKFVERVLTADELRQQLFPAMTVEESELRLLAQGRARAIRERLIEQGGLPEDRVFLIDAELAPSEGKQVRVRLNLTGS
;
A
#
# COMPACT_ATOMS: atom_id res chain seq x y z
N MET A 1 -128.43 -9.18 2.65
CA MET A 1 -127.67 -8.47 3.70
C MET A 1 -127.50 -9.34 4.96
N THR A 2 -126.84 -10.50 4.87
CA THR A 2 -126.69 -11.44 6.01
C THR A 2 -125.31 -12.08 6.12
N LEU A 3 -124.35 -11.72 5.27
CA LEU A 3 -122.94 -12.11 5.42
C LEU A 3 -122.14 -11.12 6.30
N LEU A 4 -122.46 -9.82 6.30
CA LEU A 4 -121.67 -8.81 7.03
C LEU A 4 -121.74 -8.90 8.57
N SER A 5 -122.80 -9.44 9.19
CA SER A 5 -122.87 -9.49 10.67
C SER A 5 -122.03 -10.59 11.30
N ARG A 6 -121.79 -11.71 10.58
CA ARG A 6 -120.96 -12.83 11.06
C ARG A 6 -119.47 -12.50 11.08
N TYR A 7 -119.03 -11.59 10.22
CA TYR A 7 -117.64 -11.13 10.20
C TYR A 7 -117.38 -9.96 11.17
N ARG A 8 -118.42 -9.26 11.68
CA ARG A 8 -118.23 -8.10 12.58
C ARG A 8 -117.58 -8.49 13.91
N THR A 9 -118.00 -9.59 14.53
CA THR A 9 -117.39 -10.09 15.79
C THR A 9 -115.98 -10.61 15.54
N ALA A 10 -115.75 -11.33 14.43
CA ALA A 10 -114.43 -11.78 14.02
C ALA A 10 -113.48 -10.60 13.73
N LEU A 11 -113.97 -9.52 13.11
CA LEU A 11 -113.21 -8.31 12.83
C LEU A 11 -112.85 -7.56 14.12
N ILE A 12 -113.76 -7.48 15.10
CA ILE A 12 -113.49 -6.86 16.41
C ILE A 12 -112.47 -7.69 17.21
N VAL A 13 -112.59 -9.02 17.20
CA VAL A 13 -111.60 -9.91 17.84
C VAL A 13 -110.24 -9.81 17.15
N LEU A 14 -110.20 -9.78 15.83
CA LEU A 14 -108.96 -9.59 15.06
C LEU A 14 -108.34 -8.21 15.33
N CYS A 15 -109.12 -7.14 15.31
CA CYS A 15 -108.66 -5.80 15.67
C CYS A 15 -108.17 -5.75 17.13
N GLY A 16 -108.83 -6.44 18.05
CA GLY A 16 -108.42 -6.56 19.45
C GLY A 16 -107.11 -7.32 19.62
N ILE A 17 -106.91 -8.41 18.87
CA ILE A 17 -105.65 -9.18 18.85
C ILE A 17 -104.52 -8.34 18.23
N VAL A 18 -104.79 -7.65 17.12
CA VAL A 18 -103.81 -6.75 16.47
C VAL A 18 -103.47 -5.57 17.38
N ALA A 19 -104.44 -4.98 18.08
CA ALA A 19 -104.22 -3.91 19.05
C ALA A 19 -103.44 -4.40 20.28
N LEU A 20 -103.75 -5.60 20.80
CA LEU A 20 -103.00 -6.23 21.88
C LEU A 20 -101.56 -6.56 21.44
N TYR A 21 -101.37 -7.07 20.24
CA TYR A 21 -100.06 -7.34 19.65
C TYR A 21 -99.25 -6.06 19.44
N ALA A 22 -99.88 -4.99 18.95
CA ALA A 22 -99.26 -3.67 18.83
C ALA A 22 -98.89 -3.09 20.20
N LEU A 23 -99.74 -3.22 21.22
CA LEU A 23 -99.44 -2.80 22.59
C LEU A 23 -98.25 -3.58 23.18
N LEU A 24 -98.26 -4.91 23.00
CA LEU A 24 -97.18 -5.79 23.46
C LEU A 24 -95.85 -5.45 22.77
N GLY A 25 -95.86 -5.20 21.46
CA GLY A 25 -94.66 -4.91 20.68
C GLY A 25 -94.13 -3.48 20.81
N PHE A 26 -94.99 -2.46 20.71
CA PHE A 26 -94.56 -1.05 20.73
C PHE A 26 -94.37 -0.46 22.15
N VAL A 27 -95.02 -1.03 23.18
CA VAL A 27 -94.96 -0.49 24.55
C VAL A 27 -94.32 -1.47 25.53
N VAL A 28 -94.87 -2.69 25.63
CA VAL A 28 -94.41 -3.65 26.65
C VAL A 28 -93.00 -4.15 26.37
N ALA A 29 -92.68 -4.52 25.12
CA ALA A 29 -91.37 -5.04 24.78
C ALA A 29 -90.23 -4.02 24.97
N PRO A 30 -90.31 -2.76 24.48
CA PRO A 30 -89.31 -1.73 24.78
C PRO A 30 -89.13 -1.46 26.28
N TYR A 31 -90.24 -1.40 27.03
CA TYR A 31 -90.21 -1.25 28.48
C TYR A 31 -89.51 -2.43 29.17
N ALA A 32 -89.80 -3.66 28.73
CA ALA A 32 -89.18 -4.87 29.27
C ALA A 32 -87.67 -4.93 29.00
N VAL A 33 -87.22 -4.52 27.80
CA VAL A 33 -85.79 -4.43 27.48
C VAL A 33 -85.08 -3.45 28.42
N LYS A 34 -85.61 -2.23 28.61
CA LYS A 34 -85.01 -1.24 29.51
C LYS A 34 -85.03 -1.68 30.98
N THR A 35 -86.11 -2.32 31.44
CA THR A 35 -86.32 -2.63 32.87
C THR A 35 -85.65 -3.93 33.32
N TYR A 36 -85.58 -4.95 32.45
CA TYR A 36 -85.08 -6.26 32.82
C TYR A 36 -83.78 -6.62 32.11
N ALA A 37 -83.67 -6.38 30.80
CA ALA A 37 -82.50 -6.83 30.04
C ALA A 37 -81.24 -6.02 30.38
N ILE A 38 -81.35 -4.70 30.52
CA ILE A 38 -80.20 -3.84 30.82
C ILE A 38 -79.63 -4.04 32.22
N PRO A 39 -80.43 -4.10 33.30
CA PRO A 39 -79.90 -4.43 34.63
C PRO A 39 -79.28 -5.83 34.70
N ALA A 40 -79.91 -6.83 34.08
CA ALA A 40 -79.35 -8.19 34.03
C ALA A 40 -78.03 -8.24 33.25
N LEU A 41 -77.90 -7.46 32.18
CA LEU A 41 -76.66 -7.34 31.41
C LEU A 41 -75.56 -6.64 32.22
N ALA A 42 -75.89 -5.55 32.93
CA ALA A 42 -74.96 -4.84 33.79
C ALA A 42 -74.45 -5.72 34.95
N GLU A 43 -75.34 -6.51 35.56
CA GLU A 43 -74.97 -7.46 36.62
C GLU A 43 -74.03 -8.55 36.09
N ARG A 44 -74.34 -9.11 34.91
CA ARG A 44 -73.52 -10.15 34.29
C ARG A 44 -72.14 -9.66 33.85
N LEU A 45 -72.08 -8.45 33.28
CA LEU A 45 -70.83 -7.83 32.84
C LEU A 45 -70.04 -7.19 33.98
N ARG A 46 -70.65 -7.00 35.16
CA ARG A 46 -70.08 -6.26 36.31
C ARG A 46 -69.64 -4.83 35.97
N HIS A 47 -70.26 -4.23 34.95
CA HIS A 47 -69.97 -2.88 34.47
C HIS A 47 -71.30 -2.11 34.33
N PRO A 48 -71.33 -0.79 34.60
CA PRO A 48 -72.50 0.03 34.31
C PRO A 48 -72.84 -0.02 32.82
N VAL A 49 -74.10 -0.34 32.50
CA VAL A 49 -74.62 -0.35 31.13
C VAL A 49 -75.74 0.70 31.03
N VAL A 50 -75.63 1.58 30.04
CA VAL A 50 -76.58 2.65 29.74
C VAL A 50 -77.18 2.40 28.36
N LEU A 51 -78.48 2.64 28.21
CA LEU A 51 -79.20 2.57 26.94
C LEU A 51 -80.21 3.73 26.86
N GLY A 52 -80.12 4.56 25.82
CA GLY A 52 -80.99 5.73 25.62
C GLY A 52 -82.42 5.35 25.23
N ASP A 53 -82.63 4.94 23.97
CA ASP A 53 -83.95 4.58 23.45
C ASP A 53 -84.02 3.18 22.84
N VAL A 54 -85.20 2.56 22.92
CA VAL A 54 -85.52 1.24 22.35
C VAL A 54 -86.80 1.36 21.55
N ARG A 55 -86.74 1.08 20.25
CA ARG A 55 -87.92 1.04 19.38
C ARG A 55 -88.02 -0.34 18.75
N ILE A 56 -89.18 -0.96 18.92
CA ILE A 56 -89.50 -2.26 18.32
C ILE A 56 -90.74 -2.08 17.47
N ASN A 57 -90.66 -2.44 16.18
CA ASN A 57 -91.84 -2.50 15.32
C ASN A 57 -92.22 -3.98 15.13
N PRO A 58 -93.31 -4.45 15.76
CA PRO A 58 -93.72 -5.85 15.68
C PRO A 58 -94.30 -6.24 14.31
N PHE A 59 -94.70 -5.29 13.45
CA PHE A 59 -95.23 -5.59 12.12
C PHE A 59 -94.14 -5.76 11.07
N THR A 60 -93.07 -4.97 11.18
CA THR A 60 -91.89 -5.06 10.30
C THR A 60 -90.78 -5.90 10.92
N PHE A 61 -90.94 -6.39 12.15
CA PHE A 61 -89.94 -7.13 12.91
C PHE A 61 -88.58 -6.40 13.04
N SER A 62 -88.60 -5.06 13.08
CA SER A 62 -87.39 -4.25 13.20
C SER A 62 -87.14 -3.77 14.63
N LEU A 63 -85.89 -3.82 15.07
CA LEU A 63 -85.39 -3.33 16.37
C LEU A 63 -84.40 -2.18 16.13
N MET A 64 -84.56 -1.09 16.88
CA MET A 64 -83.62 0.04 16.91
C MET A 64 -83.25 0.36 18.36
N LEU A 65 -81.96 0.27 18.68
CA LEU A 65 -81.36 0.67 19.95
C LEU A 65 -80.53 1.93 19.73
N THR A 66 -80.64 2.92 20.61
CA THR A 66 -79.84 4.17 20.51
C THR A 66 -79.13 4.51 21.81
N ALA A 67 -77.93 5.11 21.68
CA ALA A 67 -77.06 5.52 22.78
C ALA A 67 -76.81 4.38 23.79
N PHE A 68 -76.23 3.27 23.31
CA PHE A 68 -75.82 2.15 24.16
C PHE A 68 -74.36 2.33 24.58
N GLU A 69 -74.09 2.24 25.88
CA GLU A 69 -72.73 2.38 26.42
C GLU A 69 -72.52 1.41 27.58
N ILE A 70 -71.36 0.76 27.58
CA ILE A 70 -70.77 0.07 28.72
C ILE A 70 -69.68 0.99 29.24
N ARG A 71 -69.73 1.33 30.52
CA ARG A 71 -68.81 2.27 31.17
C ARG A 71 -67.85 1.55 32.11
N GLU A 72 -66.70 2.14 32.35
CA GLU A 72 -65.84 1.74 33.45
C GLU A 72 -66.48 2.13 34.80
N PRO A 73 -66.00 1.58 35.94
CA PRO A 73 -66.49 1.95 37.27
C PRO A 73 -66.41 3.45 37.57
N ASP A 74 -65.52 4.19 36.91
CA ASP A 74 -65.35 5.65 37.03
C ASP A 74 -66.30 6.47 36.11
N GLN A 75 -67.27 5.81 35.47
CA GLN A 75 -68.25 6.39 34.53
C GLN A 75 -67.69 6.78 33.16
N THR A 76 -66.43 6.47 32.84
CA THR A 76 -65.89 6.70 31.49
C THR A 76 -66.49 5.69 30.47
N PRO A 77 -66.94 6.11 29.28
CA PRO A 77 -67.40 5.18 28.24
C PRO A 77 -66.27 4.26 27.79
N MET A 78 -66.49 2.94 27.86
CA MET A 78 -65.50 1.92 27.50
C MET A 78 -65.82 1.24 26.17
N LEU A 79 -67.09 0.90 25.94
CA LEU A 79 -67.55 0.24 24.72
C LEU A 79 -69.00 0.67 24.46
N GLY A 80 -69.36 1.07 23.25
CA GLY A 80 -70.72 1.51 22.97
C GLY A 80 -71.01 1.73 21.50
N PHE A 81 -72.20 2.26 21.21
CA PHE A 81 -72.61 2.68 19.88
C PHE A 81 -73.73 3.72 19.92
N GLU A 82 -73.83 4.55 18.88
CA GLU A 82 -74.91 5.54 18.75
C GLU A 82 -76.22 4.90 18.31
N GLU A 83 -76.20 4.02 17.30
CA GLU A 83 -77.40 3.34 16.79
C GLU A 83 -77.08 1.88 16.42
N LEU A 84 -77.91 0.93 16.87
CA LEU A 84 -78.01 -0.42 16.32
C LEU A 84 -79.40 -0.60 15.74
N PHE A 85 -79.47 -0.84 14.42
CA PHE A 85 -80.69 -1.18 13.69
C PHE A 85 -80.62 -2.63 13.21
N VAL A 86 -81.67 -3.41 13.48
CA VAL A 86 -81.80 -4.81 13.08
C VAL A 86 -83.16 -4.99 12.41
N ASP A 87 -83.17 -5.46 11.16
CA ASP A 87 -84.36 -5.77 10.38
C ASP A 87 -84.45 -7.29 10.18
N PHE A 88 -85.37 -7.94 10.89
CA PHE A 88 -85.53 -9.39 10.90
C PHE A 88 -86.65 -9.81 9.93
N GLU A 89 -86.37 -10.74 9.02
CA GLU A 89 -87.35 -11.14 8.02
C GLU A 89 -88.40 -12.09 8.62
N GLY A 90 -89.68 -11.72 8.60
CA GLY A 90 -90.77 -12.52 9.17
C GLY A 90 -90.93 -13.94 8.57
N THR A 91 -90.37 -14.18 7.37
CA THR A 91 -90.37 -15.51 6.73
C THR A 91 -89.42 -16.51 7.40
N SER A 92 -88.51 -16.03 8.26
CA SER A 92 -87.57 -16.83 9.06
C SER A 92 -88.26 -17.94 9.87
N LEU A 93 -89.44 -17.65 10.44
CA LEU A 93 -90.23 -18.59 11.25
C LEU A 93 -90.78 -19.77 10.43
N VAL A 94 -90.88 -19.63 9.11
CA VAL A 94 -91.36 -20.67 8.18
C VAL A 94 -90.20 -21.46 7.57
N ARG A 95 -89.03 -20.82 7.41
CA ARG A 95 -87.86 -21.37 6.71
C ARG A 95 -86.86 -22.10 7.61
N SER A 96 -87.12 -22.19 8.92
CA SER A 96 -86.20 -22.80 9.91
C SER A 96 -84.77 -22.25 9.80
N ALA A 97 -84.64 -20.97 9.49
CA ALA A 97 -83.39 -20.24 9.28
C ALA A 97 -83.56 -18.82 9.81
N TYR A 98 -82.54 -18.24 10.45
CA TYR A 98 -82.58 -16.84 10.89
C TYR A 98 -82.25 -15.93 9.70
N LEU A 99 -83.20 -15.11 9.28
CA LEU A 99 -83.08 -14.24 8.10
C LEU A 99 -83.10 -12.77 8.53
N PHE A 100 -82.10 -12.00 8.12
CA PHE A 100 -81.99 -10.58 8.41
C PHE A 100 -81.82 -9.79 7.10
N ASP A 101 -82.60 -8.74 6.93
CA ASP A 101 -82.52 -7.86 5.77
C ASP A 101 -81.39 -6.83 5.92
N GLU A 102 -81.29 -6.20 7.10
CA GLU A 102 -80.24 -5.24 7.43
C GLU A 102 -79.86 -5.35 8.91
N ILE A 103 -78.56 -5.39 9.21
CA ILE A 103 -78.00 -5.15 10.54
C ILE A 103 -77.04 -3.96 10.39
N ARG A 104 -77.38 -2.81 10.97
CA ARG A 104 -76.57 -1.61 10.89
C ARG A 104 -76.15 -1.13 12.27
N LEU A 105 -74.85 -0.92 12.44
CA LEU A 105 -74.25 -0.38 13.64
C LEU A 105 -73.55 0.95 13.30
N THR A 106 -74.08 2.06 13.79
CA THR A 106 -73.57 3.41 13.51
C THR A 106 -72.81 3.94 14.72
N LEU A 107 -71.62 4.49 14.48
CA LEU A 107 -70.71 5.05 15.46
C LEU A 107 -70.45 4.09 16.65
N PRO A 108 -70.05 2.81 16.42
CA PRO A 108 -69.55 2.00 17.51
C PRO A 108 -68.21 2.53 17.98
N PHE A 109 -68.01 2.63 19.29
CA PHE A 109 -66.75 3.07 19.88
C PHE A 109 -66.23 2.06 20.92
N GLY A 110 -64.91 1.95 21.05
CA GLY A 110 -64.27 1.09 22.05
C GLY A 110 -62.90 1.61 22.49
N LEU A 111 -62.62 1.54 23.79
CA LEU A 111 -61.34 1.88 24.40
C LEU A 111 -60.59 0.61 24.81
N VAL A 112 -59.44 0.36 24.19
CA VAL A 112 -58.50 -0.70 24.54
C VAL A 112 -57.38 -0.09 25.38
N HIS A 113 -57.52 -0.16 26.71
CA HIS A 113 -56.57 0.46 27.64
C HIS A 113 -55.76 -0.59 28.39
N ILE A 114 -54.44 -0.61 28.13
CA ILE A 114 -53.46 -1.33 28.95
C ILE A 114 -52.98 -0.36 30.03
N ARG A 115 -53.29 -0.69 31.29
CA ARG A 115 -52.92 0.13 32.45
C ARG A 115 -51.43 -0.01 32.78
N ALA A 116 -50.92 0.85 33.66
CA ALA A 116 -49.52 0.85 34.08
C ALA A 116 -49.06 -0.48 34.72
N ASP A 117 -49.99 -1.27 35.27
CA ASP A 117 -49.74 -2.60 35.82
C ASP A 117 -49.75 -3.73 34.77
N GLY A 118 -49.99 -3.38 33.50
CA GLY A 118 -50.08 -4.32 32.38
C GLY A 118 -51.45 -4.99 32.22
N THR A 119 -52.46 -4.63 33.03
CA THR A 119 -53.81 -5.18 32.90
C THR A 119 -54.61 -4.50 31.79
N LEU A 120 -55.37 -5.29 31.02
CA LEU A 120 -56.27 -4.80 29.98
C LEU A 120 -57.65 -4.49 30.58
N ASN A 121 -58.20 -3.30 30.32
CA ASN A 121 -59.53 -2.91 30.81
C ASN A 121 -60.66 -3.86 30.35
N LEU A 122 -60.62 -4.31 29.09
CA LEU A 122 -61.61 -5.22 28.51
C LEU A 122 -61.67 -6.62 29.17
N LEU A 123 -60.62 -7.06 29.87
CA LEU A 123 -60.66 -8.33 30.62
C LEU A 123 -61.71 -8.31 31.74
N GLY A 124 -62.10 -7.12 32.22
CA GLY A 124 -63.18 -6.96 33.19
C GLY A 124 -64.56 -7.40 32.68
N LEU A 125 -64.74 -7.49 31.35
CA LEU A 125 -65.98 -7.95 30.73
C LEU A 125 -66.12 -9.47 30.70
N VAL A 126 -65.02 -10.21 30.92
CA VAL A 126 -65.00 -11.68 30.92
C VAL A 126 -65.27 -12.16 32.36
N PRO A 127 -66.34 -12.93 32.60
CA PRO A 127 -66.58 -13.52 33.92
C PRO A 127 -65.42 -14.46 34.28
N PRO A 128 -64.87 -14.42 35.51
CA PRO A 128 -63.87 -15.38 35.93
C PRO A 128 -64.47 -16.79 35.88
N SER A 129 -63.86 -17.69 35.10
CA SER A 129 -64.16 -19.12 35.14
C SER A 129 -63.95 -19.60 36.57
N GLN A 130 -64.98 -20.19 37.19
CA GLN A 130 -64.86 -20.74 38.55
C GLN A 130 -64.06 -22.05 38.63
N ASP A 131 -63.41 -22.48 37.54
CA ASP A 131 -62.59 -23.68 37.51
C ASP A 131 -61.14 -23.34 37.13
N SER A 132 -60.26 -23.35 38.14
CA SER A 132 -58.81 -23.46 37.92
C SER A 132 -58.46 -24.92 37.57
N PRO A 133 -57.41 -25.16 36.77
CA PRO A 133 -57.17 -26.43 36.10
C PRO A 133 -56.37 -27.40 36.97
N ALA A 134 -57.07 -28.36 37.56
CA ALA A 134 -56.52 -29.65 37.99
C ALA A 134 -57.67 -30.66 37.90
N ASP A 135 -57.46 -31.76 37.18
CA ASP A 135 -58.44 -32.83 36.90
C ASP A 135 -59.59 -32.48 35.95
N LEU A 136 -59.26 -32.32 34.67
CA LEU A 136 -60.15 -32.76 33.59
C LEU A 136 -59.36 -33.68 32.67
N ALA A 137 -59.33 -34.96 33.01
CA ALA A 137 -59.28 -35.99 31.97
C ALA A 137 -60.46 -35.72 31.01
N PRO A 138 -60.28 -35.84 29.68
CA PRO A 138 -61.39 -35.67 28.76
C PRO A 138 -62.45 -36.72 29.15
N PRO A 139 -63.74 -36.34 29.30
CA PRO A 139 -64.77 -37.35 29.42
C PRO A 139 -64.76 -38.18 28.15
N ALA A 140 -64.40 -39.45 28.30
CA ALA A 140 -64.56 -40.45 27.26
C ALA A 140 -66.06 -40.57 26.92
N ASP A 141 -66.34 -40.59 25.63
CA ASP A 141 -67.61 -40.97 25.01
C ASP A 141 -68.87 -40.33 25.60
N THR A 142 -69.15 -39.10 25.16
CA THR A 142 -70.53 -38.67 24.96
C THR A 142 -70.67 -38.21 23.52
N LYS A 143 -71.31 -39.03 22.67
CA LYS A 143 -71.95 -38.55 21.45
C LYS A 143 -73.02 -37.54 21.87
N ALA A 144 -72.62 -36.28 22.02
CA ALA A 144 -73.56 -35.18 21.94
C ALA A 144 -74.09 -35.18 20.51
N GLU A 145 -75.35 -35.60 20.38
CA GLU A 145 -76.13 -35.40 19.17
C GLU A 145 -76.25 -33.88 18.98
N ASN A 146 -75.37 -33.31 18.16
CA ASN A 146 -75.40 -31.90 17.79
C ASN A 146 -76.77 -31.62 17.15
N ALA A 147 -77.68 -30.98 17.89
CA ALA A 147 -78.87 -30.40 17.29
C ALA A 147 -78.41 -29.47 16.14
N PRO A 148 -78.95 -29.61 14.92
CA PRO A 148 -78.55 -28.76 13.81
C PRO A 148 -78.88 -27.31 14.15
N VAL A 149 -77.84 -26.47 14.25
CA VAL A 149 -78.01 -25.02 14.43
C VAL A 149 -78.69 -24.46 13.18
N PRO A 150 -79.81 -23.71 13.30
CA PRO A 150 -80.48 -23.10 12.15
C PRO A 150 -79.51 -22.21 11.37
N PRO A 151 -79.49 -22.26 10.02
CA PRO A 151 -78.62 -21.40 9.24
C PRO A 151 -79.02 -19.93 9.43
N VAL A 152 -78.02 -19.05 9.46
CA VAL A 152 -78.19 -17.61 9.55
C VAL A 152 -77.91 -17.00 8.18
N GLU A 153 -78.79 -16.15 7.68
CA GLU A 153 -78.57 -15.33 6.49
C GLU A 153 -78.80 -13.84 6.80
N ILE A 154 -77.87 -12.99 6.37
CA ILE A 154 -77.91 -11.53 6.56
C ILE A 154 -77.63 -10.88 5.19
N ARG A 155 -78.63 -10.20 4.61
CA ARG A 155 -78.50 -9.55 3.30
C ARG A 155 -77.50 -8.38 3.33
N LEU A 156 -77.53 -7.56 4.38
CA LEU A 156 -76.55 -6.50 4.60
C LEU A 156 -76.25 -6.35 6.10
N LEU A 157 -74.97 -6.52 6.47
CA LEU A 157 -74.44 -6.05 7.75
C LEU A 157 -73.51 -4.87 7.48
N SER A 158 -73.73 -3.72 8.12
CA SER A 158 -72.84 -2.57 7.99
C SER A 158 -72.48 -1.94 9.33
N ILE A 159 -71.20 -1.71 9.56
CA ILE A 159 -70.66 -0.89 10.64
C ILE A 159 -70.17 0.41 9.99
N ARG A 160 -70.67 1.55 10.47
CA ARG A 160 -70.36 2.88 9.93
C ARG A 160 -69.73 3.75 10.99
N GLN A 161 -68.70 4.51 10.63
CA GLN A 161 -68.04 5.49 11.49
C GLN A 161 -67.54 4.90 12.83
N GLY A 162 -67.04 3.66 12.83
CA GLY A 162 -66.51 3.03 14.03
C GLY A 162 -65.24 3.71 14.55
N VAL A 163 -65.02 3.67 15.86
CA VAL A 163 -63.92 4.32 16.57
C VAL A 163 -63.28 3.33 17.53
N ILE A 164 -61.97 3.11 17.42
CA ILE A 164 -61.22 2.38 18.44
C ILE A 164 -60.05 3.25 18.90
N GLU A 165 -59.99 3.53 20.20
CA GLU A 165 -58.82 4.14 20.83
C GLU A 165 -58.01 3.04 21.52
N TYR A 166 -56.75 2.86 21.12
CA TYR A 166 -55.79 2.01 21.81
C TYR A 166 -54.86 2.86 22.65
N ARG A 167 -54.75 2.56 23.93
CA ARG A 167 -53.87 3.26 24.88
C ARG A 167 -53.06 2.28 25.70
N ASP A 168 -51.75 2.46 25.74
CA ASP A 168 -50.83 1.66 26.53
C ASP A 168 -50.01 2.52 27.49
N ASP A 169 -50.40 2.52 28.76
CA ASP A 169 -49.73 3.23 29.86
C ASP A 169 -48.66 2.35 30.55
N SER A 170 -48.45 1.10 30.12
CA SER A 170 -47.40 0.22 30.67
C SER A 170 -45.99 0.61 30.20
N LYS A 171 -45.90 1.45 29.17
CA LYS A 171 -44.65 1.92 28.57
C LYS A 171 -44.10 3.14 29.30
N ARG A 172 -42.78 3.38 29.15
CA ARG A 172 -42.12 4.58 29.72
C ARG A 172 -42.74 5.90 29.25
N LYS A 173 -43.23 5.91 28.02
CA LYS A 173 -44.05 6.98 27.46
C LYS A 173 -45.37 6.34 27.03
N PRO A 174 -46.52 6.81 27.51
CA PRO A 174 -47.82 6.33 27.06
C PRO A 174 -47.92 6.35 25.54
N VAL A 175 -48.46 5.28 24.96
CA VAL A 175 -48.68 5.16 23.52
C VAL A 175 -50.19 5.19 23.28
N THR A 176 -50.64 6.08 22.39
CA THR A 176 -52.04 6.16 21.96
C THR A 176 -52.10 6.00 20.44
N ILE A 177 -53.03 5.17 19.96
CA ILE A 177 -53.30 4.93 18.55
C ILE A 177 -54.82 5.00 18.36
N ASP A 178 -55.26 5.92 17.51
CA ASP A 178 -56.68 6.10 17.19
C ASP A 178 -56.99 5.44 15.83
N VAL A 179 -58.03 4.63 15.78
CA VAL A 179 -58.50 3.99 14.55
C VAL A 179 -59.89 4.54 14.21
N VAL A 180 -59.92 5.54 13.33
CA VAL A 180 -61.12 6.33 13.00
C VAL A 180 -61.06 6.84 11.55
N PRO A 181 -62.10 6.61 10.71
CA PRO A 181 -63.26 5.73 10.94
C PRO A 181 -62.95 4.27 10.60
N ILE A 182 -63.70 3.35 11.23
CA ILE A 182 -63.79 1.94 10.85
C ILE A 182 -65.12 1.72 10.13
N GLU A 183 -65.04 1.20 8.92
CA GLU A 183 -66.19 0.81 8.10
C GLU A 183 -66.10 -0.69 7.82
N ILE A 184 -67.20 -1.41 8.06
CA ILE A 184 -67.31 -2.84 7.73
C ILE A 184 -68.61 -3.04 6.98
N THR A 185 -68.57 -3.65 5.82
CA THR A 185 -69.74 -4.03 5.04
C THR A 185 -69.66 -5.50 4.70
N LEU A 186 -70.71 -6.25 5.02
CA LEU A 186 -70.85 -7.67 4.71
C LEU A 186 -72.18 -7.87 3.98
N ARG A 187 -72.15 -8.43 2.78
CA ARG A 187 -73.31 -8.59 1.89
C ARG A 187 -73.59 -10.06 1.66
N ASN A 188 -74.89 -10.40 1.65
CA ASN A 188 -75.40 -11.75 1.39
C ASN A 188 -74.74 -12.81 2.28
N PHE A 189 -74.46 -12.49 3.54
CA PHE A 189 -73.86 -13.43 4.48
C PHE A 189 -74.80 -14.62 4.71
N GLY A 190 -74.29 -15.84 4.70
CA GLY A 190 -75.03 -17.07 4.86
C GLY A 190 -74.14 -18.15 5.45
N THR A 191 -74.65 -18.89 6.43
CA THR A 191 -73.94 -20.03 7.03
C THR A 191 -74.26 -21.36 6.33
N ARG A 192 -74.94 -21.33 5.18
CA ARG A 192 -75.21 -22.53 4.37
C ARG A 192 -73.98 -22.89 3.54
N ARG A 193 -73.81 -24.19 3.30
CA ARG A 193 -72.79 -24.73 2.41
C ARG A 193 -72.87 -24.08 1.01
N GLY A 194 -71.76 -23.53 0.52
CA GLY A 194 -71.66 -22.89 -0.80
C GLY A 194 -72.24 -21.47 -0.91
N GLY A 195 -72.55 -20.80 0.19
CA GLY A 195 -72.94 -19.38 0.17
C GLY A 195 -71.73 -18.45 0.03
N GLU A 196 -71.73 -17.58 -0.98
CA GLU A 196 -70.69 -16.58 -1.24
C GLU A 196 -70.98 -15.30 -0.43
N ASN A 197 -70.16 -15.04 0.59
CA ASN A 197 -70.34 -13.89 1.48
C ASN A 197 -69.32 -12.81 1.12
N ALA A 198 -69.76 -11.70 0.53
CA ALA A 198 -68.86 -10.60 0.17
C ALA A 198 -68.64 -9.68 1.36
N TYR A 199 -67.38 -9.38 1.69
CA TYR A 199 -67.00 -8.46 2.77
C TYR A 199 -66.12 -7.33 2.22
N ALA A 200 -66.21 -6.17 2.87
CA ALA A 200 -65.33 -5.03 2.68
C ALA A 200 -65.09 -4.37 4.05
N PHE A 201 -63.83 -4.18 4.40
CA PHE A 201 -63.37 -3.58 5.63
C PHE A 201 -62.45 -2.42 5.27
N SER A 202 -62.65 -1.24 5.88
CA SER A 202 -61.67 -0.16 5.80
C SER A 202 -61.47 0.50 7.16
N ALA A 203 -60.24 0.85 7.49
CA ALA A 203 -59.87 1.54 8.72
C ALA A 203 -58.79 2.59 8.46
N GLU A 204 -58.83 3.71 9.17
CA GLU A 204 -57.82 4.76 9.12
C GLU A 204 -57.16 4.92 10.49
N PHE A 205 -55.82 4.94 10.55
CA PHE A 205 -55.04 5.03 11.80
C PHE A 205 -54.56 6.46 12.13
N GLY A 206 -54.79 7.39 11.20
CA GLY A 206 -54.24 8.74 11.18
C GLY A 206 -54.39 9.31 9.79
N GLU A 207 -54.18 10.62 9.63
CA GLU A 207 -54.47 11.33 8.38
C GLU A 207 -53.80 10.69 7.15
N GLY A 208 -54.61 10.07 6.29
CA GLY A 208 -54.19 9.42 5.06
C GLY A 208 -53.53 8.03 5.23
N GLU A 209 -53.62 7.42 6.41
CA GLU A 209 -53.07 6.10 6.75
C GLU A 209 -54.18 5.03 6.74
N THR A 210 -54.43 4.43 5.58
CA THR A 210 -55.63 3.58 5.38
C THR A 210 -55.28 2.10 5.21
N LEU A 211 -56.04 1.23 5.87
CA LEU A 211 -56.14 -0.21 5.62
C LEU A 211 -57.47 -0.49 4.90
N ALA A 212 -57.44 -1.18 3.77
CA ALA A 212 -58.62 -1.70 3.10
C ALA A 212 -58.47 -3.20 2.84
N TRP A 213 -59.50 -3.97 3.14
CA TRP A 213 -59.55 -5.42 2.96
C TRP A 213 -60.91 -5.84 2.44
N GLU A 214 -60.95 -6.34 1.22
CA GLU A 214 -62.19 -6.73 0.55
C GLU A 214 -62.06 -8.10 -0.11
N GLY A 215 -63.18 -8.80 -0.25
CA GLY A 215 -63.18 -10.14 -0.82
C GLY A 215 -64.46 -10.93 -0.58
N THR A 216 -64.35 -12.23 -0.73
CA THR A 216 -65.42 -13.21 -0.54
C THR A 216 -64.99 -14.27 0.48
N VAL A 217 -65.94 -14.77 1.26
CA VAL A 217 -65.71 -15.85 2.23
C VAL A 217 -66.84 -16.89 2.17
N HIS A 218 -66.48 -18.16 2.16
CA HIS A 218 -67.36 -19.31 2.34
C HIS A 218 -67.06 -19.93 3.72
N LEU A 219 -68.07 -20.40 4.45
CA LEU A 219 -67.90 -20.92 5.82
C LEU A 219 -67.93 -22.46 5.94
N ASP A 220 -68.42 -23.15 4.91
CA ASP A 220 -68.46 -24.62 4.85
C ASP A 220 -68.25 -25.10 3.41
N PRO A 221 -67.02 -25.54 3.02
CA PRO A 221 -65.77 -25.40 3.79
C PRO A 221 -65.33 -23.94 3.93
N LEU A 222 -64.39 -23.66 4.85
CA LEU A 222 -63.86 -22.31 5.03
C LEU A 222 -62.92 -21.97 3.86
N GLU A 223 -63.34 -21.03 3.02
CA GLU A 223 -62.60 -20.55 1.85
C GLU A 223 -62.68 -19.03 1.80
N SER A 224 -61.61 -18.33 1.44
CA SER A 224 -61.62 -16.88 1.29
C SER A 224 -60.66 -16.41 0.21
N ASP A 225 -61.20 -15.60 -0.70
CA ASP A 225 -60.42 -14.83 -1.68
C ASP A 225 -60.51 -13.36 -1.29
N GLY A 226 -59.38 -12.67 -1.24
CA GLY A 226 -59.37 -11.29 -0.82
C GLY A 226 -58.18 -10.47 -1.31
N HIS A 227 -58.37 -9.16 -1.33
CA HIS A 227 -57.36 -8.16 -1.60
C HIS A 227 -57.19 -7.30 -0.35
N VAL A 228 -55.96 -7.28 0.17
CA VAL A 228 -55.55 -6.42 1.29
C VAL A 228 -54.66 -5.32 0.74
N SER A 229 -54.97 -4.07 1.07
CA SER A 229 -54.13 -2.92 0.77
C SER A 229 -53.92 -2.06 2.01
N LEU A 230 -52.68 -1.63 2.22
CA LEU A 230 -52.24 -0.72 3.26
C LEU A 230 -51.60 0.47 2.56
N SER A 231 -52.11 1.68 2.76
CA SER A 231 -51.61 2.87 2.07
C SER A 231 -51.03 3.87 3.06
N ASN A 232 -49.78 4.27 2.80
CA ASN A 232 -49.08 5.37 3.47
C ASN A 232 -48.99 5.25 5.01
N VAL A 233 -48.98 4.03 5.55
CA VAL A 233 -48.94 3.84 7.00
C VAL A 233 -47.57 4.21 7.55
N LYS A 234 -47.54 5.18 8.47
CA LYS A 234 -46.27 5.69 9.00
C LYS A 234 -45.72 4.72 10.04
N LEU A 235 -44.44 4.37 9.93
CA LEU A 235 -43.77 3.54 10.92
C LEU A 235 -43.80 4.18 12.31
N ASN A 236 -43.78 5.51 12.39
CA ASN A 236 -43.83 6.27 13.63
C ASN A 236 -45.16 6.11 14.39
N THR A 237 -46.24 5.65 13.74
CA THR A 237 -47.52 5.33 14.38
C THR A 237 -47.37 4.16 15.34
N PHE A 238 -46.59 3.14 14.95
CA PHE A 238 -46.41 1.92 15.74
C PHE A 238 -45.04 1.84 16.45
N TRP A 239 -44.01 2.54 15.96
CA TRP A 239 -42.64 2.50 16.49
C TRP A 239 -42.52 2.77 18.00
N PRO A 240 -43.25 3.73 18.60
CA PRO A 240 -43.17 3.99 20.04
C PRO A 240 -43.42 2.74 20.92
N SER A 241 -44.27 1.81 20.46
CA SER A 241 -44.58 0.57 21.18
C SER A 241 -43.43 -0.46 21.16
N LEU A 242 -42.53 -0.37 20.17
CA LEU A 242 -41.42 -1.30 19.93
C LEU A 242 -40.05 -0.74 20.34
N ARG A 243 -39.96 0.59 20.53
CA ARG A 243 -38.71 1.34 20.77
C ARG A 243 -37.83 0.72 21.86
N ASP A 244 -38.42 0.27 22.97
CA ASP A 244 -37.68 -0.25 24.13
C ASP A 244 -36.89 -1.55 23.85
N ARG A 245 -37.09 -2.20 22.70
CA ARG A 245 -36.40 -3.43 22.30
C ARG A 245 -35.16 -3.20 21.44
N PHE A 246 -34.95 -1.97 20.95
CA PHE A 246 -33.90 -1.64 19.98
C PHE A 246 -32.99 -0.51 20.47
N ARG A 247 -31.76 -0.45 19.94
CA ARG A 247 -30.78 0.61 20.24
C ARG A 247 -30.67 1.65 19.12
N PHE A 248 -31.67 1.71 18.26
CA PHE A 248 -31.83 2.71 17.19
C PHE A 248 -33.20 3.37 17.31
N ASP A 249 -33.39 4.50 16.63
CA ASP A 249 -34.67 5.16 16.47
C ASP A 249 -35.04 5.22 14.97
N ILE A 250 -36.32 5.01 14.65
CA ILE A 250 -36.88 5.30 13.33
C ILE A 250 -37.38 6.75 13.37
N LEU A 251 -36.75 7.62 12.58
CA LEU A 251 -37.09 9.04 12.51
C LEU A 251 -38.28 9.28 11.57
N SER A 252 -38.33 8.54 10.46
CA SER A 252 -39.43 8.58 9.48
C SER A 252 -39.49 7.27 8.69
N GLY A 253 -40.62 7.03 8.03
CA GLY A 253 -40.82 5.95 7.08
C GLY A 253 -42.31 5.68 6.88
N ALA A 254 -42.72 5.42 5.65
CA ALA A 254 -44.09 5.05 5.30
C ALA A 254 -44.11 3.70 4.57
N VAL A 255 -45.05 2.84 4.93
CA VAL A 255 -45.23 1.50 4.37
C VAL A 255 -46.50 1.48 3.51
N LEU A 256 -46.36 0.89 2.32
CA LEU A 256 -47.46 0.48 1.48
C LEU A 256 -47.37 -1.04 1.28
N VAL A 257 -48.50 -1.71 1.43
CA VAL A 257 -48.65 -3.15 1.15
C VAL A 257 -49.84 -3.33 0.22
N ASP A 258 -49.71 -4.18 -0.79
CA ASP A 258 -50.81 -4.57 -1.66
C ASP A 258 -50.67 -6.07 -1.93
N ALA A 259 -51.69 -6.88 -1.61
CA ALA A 259 -51.60 -8.33 -1.76
C ALA A 259 -52.95 -8.97 -2.02
N ARG A 260 -52.98 -9.93 -2.96
CA ARG A 260 -54.11 -10.81 -3.18
C ARG A 260 -53.83 -12.18 -2.60
N TYR A 261 -54.79 -12.75 -1.89
CA TYR A 261 -54.67 -14.08 -1.31
C TYR A 261 -55.86 -14.96 -1.68
N HIS A 262 -55.58 -16.27 -1.68
CA HIS A 262 -56.57 -17.34 -1.73
C HIS A 262 -56.31 -18.29 -0.57
N PHE A 263 -57.33 -18.51 0.25
CA PHE A 263 -57.28 -19.37 1.44
C PHE A 263 -58.36 -20.45 1.34
N ASP A 264 -58.01 -21.71 1.52
CA ASP A 264 -58.94 -22.84 1.42
C ASP A 264 -58.58 -23.94 2.43
N THR A 265 -59.55 -24.34 3.26
CA THR A 265 -59.42 -25.43 4.23
C THR A 265 -60.10 -26.73 3.79
N SER A 266 -60.60 -26.81 2.56
CA SER A 266 -61.31 -27.99 2.02
C SER A 266 -60.40 -29.22 1.91
N ALA A 267 -59.09 -28.99 1.77
CA ALA A 267 -58.04 -30.01 1.75
C ALA A 267 -57.09 -29.89 2.96
N ALA A 268 -56.45 -31.01 3.33
CA ALA A 268 -55.35 -31.05 4.30
C ALA A 268 -54.03 -31.34 3.56
N PRO A 269 -52.97 -30.52 3.70
CA PRO A 269 -52.84 -29.32 4.53
C PRO A 269 -53.65 -28.12 4.01
N VAL A 270 -53.90 -27.14 4.88
CA VAL A 270 -54.56 -25.87 4.54
C VAL A 270 -53.84 -25.19 3.38
N ASN A 271 -54.60 -24.76 2.38
CA ASN A 271 -54.10 -24.04 1.22
C ASN A 271 -54.15 -22.53 1.51
N LEU A 272 -52.99 -21.87 1.47
CA LEU A 272 -52.89 -20.41 1.49
C LEU A 272 -51.91 -20.01 0.40
N GLN A 273 -52.41 -19.23 -0.55
CA GLN A 273 -51.64 -18.69 -1.65
C GLN A 273 -51.68 -17.17 -1.60
N VAL A 274 -50.54 -16.53 -1.82
CA VAL A 274 -50.43 -15.07 -2.03
C VAL A 274 -49.87 -14.87 -3.42
N ASN A 275 -50.51 -14.01 -4.20
CA ASN A 275 -50.12 -13.69 -5.58
C ASN A 275 -49.96 -12.18 -5.76
N GLU A 276 -49.02 -11.80 -6.61
CA GLU A 276 -48.78 -10.40 -7.03
C GLU A 276 -48.57 -9.40 -5.88
N GLY A 277 -48.05 -9.86 -4.73
CA GLY A 277 -47.86 -8.99 -3.58
C GLY A 277 -46.80 -7.91 -3.82
N LYS A 278 -47.05 -6.72 -3.28
CA LYS A 278 -46.17 -5.57 -3.31
C LYS A 278 -45.97 -5.02 -1.91
N PHE A 279 -44.72 -4.70 -1.58
CA PHE A 279 -44.35 -3.96 -0.37
C PHE A 279 -43.46 -2.78 -0.78
N LEU A 280 -43.75 -1.58 -0.29
CA LEU A 280 -42.93 -0.40 -0.52
C LEU A 280 -42.70 0.32 0.81
N LEU A 281 -41.44 0.54 1.14
CA LEU A 281 -41.01 1.41 2.23
C LEU A 281 -40.45 2.70 1.63
N SER A 282 -41.03 3.85 1.98
CA SER A 282 -40.64 5.18 1.48
C SER A 282 -40.12 6.07 2.60
N ASP A 283 -39.17 6.95 2.28
CA ASP A 283 -38.61 7.98 3.18
C ASP A 283 -38.15 7.45 4.55
N PHE A 284 -37.56 6.24 4.56
CA PHE A 284 -37.10 5.61 5.79
C PHE A 284 -35.83 6.26 6.30
N ARG A 285 -35.79 6.62 7.58
CA ARG A 285 -34.62 7.23 8.24
C ARG A 285 -34.38 6.57 9.58
N LEU A 286 -33.15 6.12 9.80
CA LEU A 286 -32.71 5.43 11.01
C LEU A 286 -31.53 6.17 11.64
N SER A 287 -31.59 6.39 12.96
CA SER A 287 -30.52 6.98 13.78
C SER A 287 -30.17 6.09 14.97
N ALA A 288 -29.03 6.35 15.61
CA ALA A 288 -28.76 5.76 16.92
C ALA A 288 -29.78 6.24 17.94
N ALA A 289 -30.09 5.40 18.94
CA ALA A 289 -31.10 5.74 19.95
C ALA A 289 -30.77 7.08 20.64
N GLY A 290 -31.71 8.03 20.59
CA GLY A 290 -31.56 9.37 21.18
C GLY A 290 -30.89 10.40 20.26
N GLU A 291 -30.36 10.00 19.11
CA GLU A 291 -29.74 10.91 18.13
C GLU A 291 -30.74 11.34 17.05
N ARG A 292 -30.53 12.55 16.50
CA ARG A 292 -31.36 13.11 15.42
C ARG A 292 -30.72 12.99 14.04
N ASP A 293 -29.41 12.79 13.97
CA ASP A 293 -28.72 12.63 12.71
C ASP A 293 -28.90 11.19 12.20
N PRO A 294 -29.46 10.98 11.00
CA PRO A 294 -29.64 9.65 10.46
C PRO A 294 -28.28 9.04 10.09
N VAL A 295 -28.09 7.77 10.47
CA VAL A 295 -26.97 6.93 10.00
C VAL A 295 -27.34 6.18 8.72
N MET A 296 -28.63 6.06 8.42
CA MET A 296 -29.17 5.46 7.20
C MET A 296 -30.44 6.19 6.76
N THR A 297 -30.48 6.60 5.50
CA THR A 297 -31.67 7.14 4.83
C THR A 297 -31.95 6.28 3.60
N VAL A 298 -33.18 5.79 3.46
CA VAL A 298 -33.62 4.96 2.34
C VAL A 298 -34.88 5.61 1.74
N PRO A 299 -34.74 6.35 0.62
CA PRO A 299 -35.87 6.97 -0.07
C PRO A 299 -36.92 5.96 -0.53
N ALA A 300 -36.49 4.82 -1.09
CA ALA A 300 -37.39 3.77 -1.54
C ALA A 300 -36.75 2.37 -1.39
N LEU A 301 -37.49 1.45 -0.79
CA LEU A 301 -37.23 0.01 -0.79
C LEU A 301 -38.51 -0.72 -1.20
N ALA A 302 -38.50 -1.36 -2.36
CA ALA A 302 -39.65 -2.04 -2.95
C ALA A 302 -39.41 -3.55 -3.08
N PHE A 303 -40.43 -4.33 -2.78
CA PHE A 303 -40.49 -5.77 -3.04
C PHE A 303 -41.70 -5.97 -3.96
N GLU A 304 -41.48 -6.45 -5.18
CA GLU A 304 -42.53 -6.60 -6.19
C GLU A 304 -42.64 -8.07 -6.64
N GLY A 305 -43.86 -8.52 -6.93
CA GLY A 305 -44.12 -9.89 -7.36
C GLY A 305 -43.94 -10.91 -6.23
N ILE A 306 -44.33 -10.55 -5.00
CA ILE A 306 -44.32 -11.45 -3.85
C ILE A 306 -45.34 -12.57 -4.11
N ARG A 307 -44.88 -13.81 -4.01
CA ARG A 307 -45.69 -15.02 -4.14
C ARG A 307 -45.43 -15.96 -2.96
N MET A 308 -46.47 -16.65 -2.49
CA MET A 308 -46.34 -17.66 -1.43
C MET A 308 -47.31 -18.80 -1.71
N ASP A 309 -46.86 -20.04 -1.53
CA ASP A 309 -47.65 -21.27 -1.60
C ASP A 309 -47.36 -22.07 -0.33
N LEU A 310 -48.28 -21.99 0.64
CA LEU A 310 -48.13 -22.63 1.95
C LEU A 310 -48.09 -24.16 1.87
N PRO A 311 -48.96 -24.85 1.09
CA PRO A 311 -48.86 -26.31 0.89
C PRO A 311 -47.50 -26.76 0.36
N LYS A 312 -46.92 -26.04 -0.61
CA LYS A 312 -45.59 -26.35 -1.16
C LYS A 312 -44.44 -25.86 -0.29
N ARG A 313 -44.72 -24.97 0.68
CA ARG A 313 -43.72 -24.22 1.46
C ARG A 313 -42.75 -23.48 0.55
N GLU A 314 -43.30 -22.87 -0.50
CA GLU A 314 -42.55 -22.07 -1.46
C GLU A 314 -42.92 -20.60 -1.29
N ALA A 315 -41.93 -19.74 -1.29
CA ALA A 315 -42.13 -18.30 -1.38
C ALA A 315 -41.25 -17.75 -2.50
N GLY A 316 -41.63 -16.61 -3.04
CA GLY A 316 -40.78 -15.93 -4.01
C GLY A 316 -41.04 -14.44 -4.08
N VAL A 317 -40.05 -13.73 -4.60
CA VAL A 317 -40.11 -12.30 -4.88
C VAL A 317 -39.57 -12.11 -6.28
N GLY A 318 -40.26 -11.32 -7.10
CA GLY A 318 -39.76 -10.92 -8.41
C GLY A 318 -38.52 -10.05 -8.24
N THR A 319 -38.73 -8.82 -7.78
CA THR A 319 -37.64 -7.85 -7.63
C THR A 319 -37.62 -7.26 -6.22
N ILE A 320 -36.42 -7.16 -5.64
CA ILE A 320 -36.15 -6.36 -4.44
C ILE A 320 -35.31 -5.16 -4.88
N ALA A 321 -35.88 -3.96 -4.88
CA ALA A 321 -35.24 -2.74 -5.36
C ALA A 321 -34.99 -1.75 -4.21
N LEU A 322 -33.74 -1.35 -4.01
CA LEU A 322 -33.30 -0.29 -3.11
C LEU A 322 -32.81 0.90 -3.93
N SER A 323 -33.40 2.08 -3.76
CA SER A 323 -33.04 3.27 -4.55
C SER A 323 -32.67 4.47 -3.69
N GLY A 324 -31.52 5.09 -4.00
CA GLY A 324 -31.09 6.35 -3.41
C GLY A 324 -30.65 6.26 -1.94
N ALA A 325 -30.28 5.07 -1.45
CA ALA A 325 -29.91 4.89 -0.06
C ALA A 325 -28.65 5.69 0.31
N GLU A 326 -28.67 6.43 1.41
CA GLU A 326 -27.53 7.15 1.96
C GLU A 326 -27.13 6.51 3.29
N ILE A 327 -25.88 6.04 3.39
CA ILE A 327 -25.38 5.28 4.54
C ILE A 327 -24.14 5.98 5.10
N ARG A 328 -24.14 6.24 6.41
CA ARG A 328 -22.96 6.75 7.15
C ARG A 328 -22.39 5.63 8.00
N ALA A 329 -21.25 5.11 7.58
CA ALA A 329 -20.55 4.03 8.26
C ALA A 329 -19.22 4.56 8.82
N TRP A 330 -18.84 4.12 10.01
CA TRP A 330 -17.49 4.37 10.51
C TRP A 330 -16.96 3.20 11.32
N LEU A 331 -15.66 2.96 11.21
CA LEU A 331 -14.91 2.07 12.08
C LEU A 331 -14.47 2.87 13.30
N ALA A 332 -14.97 2.53 14.49
CA ALA A 332 -14.58 3.21 15.72
C ALA A 332 -13.15 2.87 16.15
N GLU A 333 -12.62 3.57 17.16
CA GLU A 333 -11.26 3.37 17.67
C GLU A 333 -10.99 1.93 18.17
N ASP A 334 -12.04 1.22 18.62
CA ASP A 334 -12.01 -0.17 19.05
C ASP A 334 -12.09 -1.19 17.90
N GLY A 335 -12.17 -0.73 16.65
CA GLY A 335 -12.32 -1.56 15.46
C GLY A 335 -13.74 -2.10 15.25
N VAL A 336 -14.76 -1.55 15.92
CA VAL A 336 -16.16 -1.93 15.74
C VAL A 336 -16.87 -0.97 14.78
N VAL A 337 -17.63 -1.51 13.83
CA VAL A 337 -18.48 -0.72 12.92
C VAL A 337 -19.72 -0.22 13.67
N ASN A 338 -20.06 1.05 13.49
CA ASN A 338 -21.16 1.76 14.16
C ASN A 338 -22.54 1.09 14.08
N PHE A 339 -22.82 0.28 13.05
CA PHE A 339 -24.09 -0.45 12.92
C PHE A 339 -24.24 -1.64 13.87
N LYS A 340 -23.14 -2.29 14.27
CA LYS A 340 -23.17 -3.48 15.16
C LYS A 340 -23.89 -3.23 16.49
N PRO A 341 -23.61 -2.14 17.26
CA PRO A 341 -24.31 -1.89 18.52
C PRO A 341 -25.80 -1.60 18.34
N LEU A 342 -26.24 -1.07 17.19
CA LEU A 342 -27.65 -0.74 16.94
C LEU A 342 -28.56 -1.97 16.97
N PHE A 343 -28.05 -3.10 16.47
CA PHE A 343 -28.78 -4.38 16.39
C PHE A 343 -28.39 -5.37 17.50
N THR A 344 -27.59 -4.94 18.49
CA THR A 344 -27.26 -5.79 19.64
C THR A 344 -28.47 -5.88 20.57
N PRO A 345 -28.97 -7.09 20.90
CA PRO A 345 -30.16 -7.25 21.74
C PRO A 345 -30.08 -6.40 23.02
N VAL A 346 -31.16 -5.69 23.33
CA VAL A 346 -31.33 -5.07 24.64
C VAL A 346 -31.65 -6.20 25.60
N ALA A 347 -30.65 -6.64 26.40
CA ALA A 347 -30.85 -7.70 27.38
C ALA A 347 -32.01 -7.32 28.30
N ALA A 348 -33.13 -8.01 28.16
CA ALA A 348 -34.20 -7.94 29.14
C ALA A 348 -33.67 -8.64 30.39
N SER A 349 -33.45 -7.89 31.47
CA SER A 349 -33.30 -8.48 32.80
C SER A 349 -34.63 -9.15 33.15
N ARG A 350 -34.78 -10.41 32.73
CA ARG A 350 -35.74 -11.38 33.25
C ARG A 350 -34.93 -12.64 33.50
N GLU A 351 -35.06 -13.16 34.71
CA GLU A 351 -34.54 -14.46 35.12
C GLU A 351 -34.77 -15.49 34.02
N ASP A 352 -33.73 -16.28 33.75
CA ASP A 352 -33.76 -17.39 32.80
C ASP A 352 -35.00 -18.25 33.04
N PRO A 353 -35.95 -18.30 32.09
CA PRO A 353 -36.89 -19.40 32.06
C PRO A 353 -36.08 -20.64 31.72
N VAL A 354 -36.11 -21.62 32.62
CA VAL A 354 -35.62 -22.99 32.38
C VAL A 354 -36.03 -23.40 30.96
N GLU A 355 -35.02 -23.59 30.10
CA GLU A 355 -35.21 -23.98 28.72
C GLU A 355 -35.99 -25.31 28.70
N PRO A 356 -37.25 -25.34 28.23
CA PRO A 356 -37.94 -26.59 28.03
C PRO A 356 -37.13 -27.33 26.97
N GLN A 357 -36.62 -28.52 27.32
CA GLN A 357 -36.02 -29.43 26.36
C GLN A 357 -37.00 -29.61 25.20
N ARG A 358 -36.71 -28.94 24.08
CA ARG A 358 -37.52 -29.03 22.87
C ARG A 358 -37.40 -30.47 22.37
N PRO A 359 -38.50 -31.22 22.23
CA PRO A 359 -38.45 -32.55 21.64
C PRO A 359 -37.81 -32.44 20.26
N ALA A 360 -36.71 -33.15 20.04
CA ALA A 360 -36.08 -33.26 18.74
C ALA A 360 -36.91 -34.21 17.88
N THR A 361 -37.96 -33.71 17.24
CA THR A 361 -38.61 -34.36 16.08
C THR A 361 -39.59 -33.39 15.43
N ASP A 362 -39.19 -32.82 14.29
CA ASP A 362 -39.81 -33.18 13.01
C ASP A 362 -39.03 -32.58 11.85
N SER A 363 -38.52 -33.46 11.00
CA SER A 363 -38.00 -33.21 9.66
C SER A 363 -39.14 -32.83 8.72
N GLY A 364 -39.80 -31.70 9.00
CA GLY A 364 -40.72 -31.08 8.06
C GLY A 364 -39.96 -30.48 6.87
N GLN A 365 -40.54 -30.57 5.68
CA GLN A 365 -40.00 -30.00 4.44
C GLN A 365 -39.63 -28.51 4.66
N SER A 366 -38.37 -28.14 4.39
CA SER A 366 -37.88 -26.77 4.60
C SER A 366 -38.49 -25.80 3.58
N TRP A 367 -38.68 -24.54 3.95
CA TRP A 367 -39.12 -23.51 3.01
C TRP A 367 -38.11 -23.32 1.88
N SER A 368 -38.60 -23.19 0.65
CA SER A 368 -37.82 -22.75 -0.51
C SER A 368 -38.20 -21.30 -0.84
N VAL A 369 -37.22 -20.41 -0.95
CA VAL A 369 -37.46 -19.00 -1.30
C VAL A 369 -36.68 -18.63 -2.55
N ASP A 370 -37.38 -18.15 -3.58
CA ASP A 370 -36.77 -17.69 -4.83
C ASP A 370 -36.85 -16.16 -4.96
N VAL A 371 -35.71 -15.50 -5.17
CA VAL A 371 -35.65 -14.07 -5.48
C VAL A 371 -35.09 -13.91 -6.89
N GLN A 372 -35.89 -13.41 -7.84
CA GLN A 372 -35.45 -13.33 -9.24
C GLN A 372 -34.37 -12.27 -9.44
N ALA A 373 -34.52 -11.09 -8.81
CA ALA A 373 -33.54 -10.00 -8.87
C ALA A 373 -33.48 -9.19 -7.56
N ILE A 374 -32.27 -8.83 -7.14
CA ILE A 374 -32.01 -7.79 -6.15
C ILE A 374 -31.27 -6.66 -6.84
N GLU A 375 -31.81 -5.45 -6.77
CA GLU A 375 -31.28 -4.25 -7.41
C GLU A 375 -31.04 -3.15 -6.37
N VAL A 376 -29.81 -2.65 -6.30
CA VAL A 376 -29.45 -1.44 -5.58
C VAL A 376 -29.10 -0.40 -6.63
N THR A 377 -29.67 0.81 -6.54
CA THR A 377 -29.44 1.89 -7.49
C THR A 377 -29.14 3.21 -6.78
N LYS A 378 -28.16 3.95 -7.30
CA LYS A 378 -27.79 5.29 -6.82
C LYS A 378 -27.54 5.37 -5.31
N ALA A 379 -27.03 4.30 -4.70
CA ALA A 379 -26.72 4.31 -3.27
C ALA A 379 -25.43 5.10 -3.01
N GLN A 380 -25.33 5.72 -1.84
CA GLN A 380 -24.19 6.49 -1.38
C GLN A 380 -23.74 5.98 -0.01
N VAL A 381 -22.44 5.77 0.15
CA VAL A 381 -21.85 5.35 1.43
C VAL A 381 -20.71 6.29 1.78
N ALA A 382 -20.88 7.05 2.86
CA ALA A 382 -19.79 7.78 3.49
C ALA A 382 -19.15 6.88 4.55
N PHE A 383 -17.91 6.46 4.33
CA PHE A 383 -17.14 5.62 5.23
C PHE A 383 -15.99 6.38 5.88
N GLU A 384 -15.83 6.25 7.19
CA GLU A 384 -14.73 6.83 7.95
C GLU A 384 -14.02 5.79 8.82
N ASP A 385 -12.72 5.62 8.64
CA ASP A 385 -11.88 4.78 9.51
C ASP A 385 -11.29 5.62 10.64
N ARG A 386 -11.95 5.61 11.81
CA ARG A 386 -11.50 6.31 13.03
C ARG A 386 -10.56 5.46 13.90
N SER A 387 -10.17 4.26 13.45
CA SER A 387 -9.12 3.46 14.11
C SER A 387 -7.70 4.00 13.87
N LEU A 388 -7.59 5.03 13.03
CA LEU A 388 -6.36 5.69 12.62
C LEU A 388 -6.22 7.03 13.36
N LYS A 389 -4.96 7.46 13.63
CA LYS A 389 -4.70 8.76 14.27
C LYS A 389 -5.27 9.93 13.47
N THR A 390 -5.16 9.85 12.15
CA THR A 390 -5.85 10.73 11.20
C THR A 390 -6.92 9.87 10.52
N PRO A 391 -8.22 10.14 10.69
CA PRO A 391 -9.25 9.30 10.10
C PRO A 391 -9.15 9.25 8.57
N ALA A 392 -9.25 8.06 7.99
CA ALA A 392 -9.35 7.92 6.53
C ALA A 392 -10.82 8.04 6.11
N GLN A 393 -11.10 8.93 5.16
CA GLN A 393 -12.46 9.19 4.68
C GLN A 393 -12.60 8.70 3.23
N LEU A 394 -13.63 7.91 2.98
CA LEU A 394 -13.97 7.36 1.67
C LEU A 394 -15.44 7.66 1.37
N ALA A 395 -15.71 8.25 0.22
CA ALA A 395 -17.06 8.46 -0.29
C ALA A 395 -17.30 7.49 -1.46
N ILE A 396 -18.31 6.65 -1.33
CA ILE A 396 -18.81 5.78 -2.39
C ILE A 396 -20.08 6.43 -2.92
N ASP A 397 -20.06 6.85 -4.18
CA ASP A 397 -21.19 7.47 -4.88
C ASP A 397 -21.71 6.54 -5.96
N ASP A 398 -22.99 6.69 -6.33
CA ASP A 398 -23.62 5.95 -7.44
C ASP A 398 -23.42 4.42 -7.37
N LEU A 399 -23.45 3.87 -6.16
CA LEU A 399 -23.38 2.43 -5.94
C LEU A 399 -24.60 1.77 -6.56
N HIS A 400 -24.34 0.88 -7.51
CA HIS A 400 -25.33 0.02 -8.12
C HIS A 400 -24.90 -1.44 -7.99
N VAL A 401 -25.83 -2.29 -7.60
CA VAL A 401 -25.60 -3.73 -7.40
C VAL A 401 -26.78 -4.49 -7.98
N THR A 402 -26.51 -5.55 -8.74
CA THR A 402 -27.53 -6.48 -9.24
C THR A 402 -27.13 -7.90 -8.91
N VAL A 403 -28.05 -8.65 -8.31
CA VAL A 403 -27.89 -10.08 -8.01
C VAL A 403 -29.11 -10.82 -8.52
N ASN A 404 -28.93 -11.84 -9.37
CA ASN A 404 -30.07 -12.55 -9.98
C ASN A 404 -30.18 -14.01 -9.51
N GLY A 405 -31.41 -14.49 -9.36
CA GLY A 405 -31.73 -15.91 -9.14
C GLY A 405 -31.26 -16.45 -7.80
N ILE A 406 -31.45 -15.70 -6.71
CA ILE A 406 -31.10 -16.19 -5.36
C ILE A 406 -32.13 -17.22 -4.93
N HIS A 407 -31.65 -18.39 -4.48
CA HIS A 407 -32.48 -19.47 -4.00
C HIS A 407 -32.08 -19.80 -2.55
N VAL A 408 -33.06 -19.86 -1.64
CA VAL A 408 -32.87 -20.25 -0.23
C VAL A 408 -33.45 -21.66 -0.05
N PRO A 409 -32.71 -22.64 0.54
CA PRO A 409 -31.38 -22.50 1.14
C PRO A 409 -30.31 -22.13 0.13
N LEU A 410 -29.38 -21.27 0.57
CA LEU A 410 -28.35 -20.55 -0.22
C LEU A 410 -27.33 -21.48 -0.89
N LYS A 411 -27.79 -22.28 -1.85
CA LYS A 411 -27.02 -23.28 -2.58
C LYS A 411 -26.87 -22.84 -4.04
N GLY A 412 -25.65 -22.93 -4.56
CA GLY A 412 -25.35 -22.60 -5.96
C GLY A 412 -24.52 -21.33 -6.12
N SER A 413 -24.39 -20.90 -7.38
CA SER A 413 -23.59 -19.75 -7.79
C SER A 413 -24.48 -18.71 -8.46
N TRP A 414 -24.44 -17.46 -7.98
CA TRP A 414 -25.30 -16.39 -8.45
C TRP A 414 -24.51 -15.35 -9.25
N PRO A 415 -25.01 -14.93 -10.42
CA PRO A 415 -24.42 -13.80 -11.13
C PRO A 415 -24.60 -12.51 -10.31
N VAL A 416 -23.50 -11.79 -10.13
CA VAL A 416 -23.41 -10.52 -9.40
C VAL A 416 -22.73 -9.50 -10.30
N SER A 417 -23.32 -8.31 -10.39
CA SER A 417 -22.63 -7.11 -10.91
C SER A 417 -22.71 -5.99 -9.89
N ALA A 418 -21.61 -5.29 -9.68
CA ALA A 418 -21.55 -4.14 -8.80
C ALA A 418 -20.66 -3.06 -9.41
N GLY A 419 -21.07 -1.81 -9.31
CA GLY A 419 -20.24 -0.68 -9.70
C GLY A 419 -20.50 0.53 -8.83
N PHE A 420 -19.49 1.39 -8.68
CA PHE A 420 -19.58 2.62 -7.91
C PHE A 420 -18.48 3.61 -8.29
N ARG A 421 -18.69 4.88 -7.91
CA ARG A 421 -17.67 5.92 -7.94
C ARG A 421 -17.04 6.09 -6.56
N LEU A 422 -15.72 6.12 -6.49
CA LEU A 422 -14.96 6.33 -5.26
C LEU A 422 -14.37 7.74 -5.25
N ASN A 423 -14.65 8.51 -4.20
CA ASN A 423 -14.14 9.87 -3.99
C ASN A 423 -14.34 10.78 -5.21
N GLN A 424 -15.53 10.74 -5.82
CA GLN A 424 -15.97 11.54 -6.97
C GLN A 424 -15.22 11.36 -8.31
N GLN A 425 -14.09 10.66 -8.37
CA GLN A 425 -13.30 10.52 -9.60
C GLN A 425 -13.06 9.06 -9.99
N GLY A 426 -12.72 8.20 -9.02
CA GLY A 426 -12.41 6.81 -9.28
C GLY A 426 -13.66 5.99 -9.63
N THR A 427 -13.55 5.04 -10.55
CA THR A 427 -14.64 4.12 -10.89
C THR A 427 -14.23 2.69 -10.61
N VAL A 428 -15.12 1.93 -9.97
CA VAL A 428 -14.95 0.51 -9.71
C VAL A 428 -16.12 -0.22 -10.34
N GLU A 429 -15.82 -1.21 -11.17
CA GLU A 429 -16.79 -2.08 -11.82
C GLU A 429 -16.39 -3.53 -11.58
N SER A 430 -17.37 -4.36 -11.23
CA SER A 430 -17.19 -5.77 -10.91
C SER A 430 -18.33 -6.59 -11.50
N LYS A 431 -18.01 -7.67 -12.20
CA LYS A 431 -19.02 -8.61 -12.77
C LYS A 431 -18.53 -10.04 -12.61
N GLY A 432 -19.39 -10.94 -12.19
CA GLY A 432 -18.98 -12.32 -11.99
C GLY A 432 -19.99 -13.18 -11.25
N THR A 433 -19.52 -14.17 -10.53
CA THR A 433 -20.35 -15.10 -9.76
C THR A 433 -19.94 -15.17 -8.29
N LEU A 434 -20.93 -15.38 -7.41
CA LEU A 434 -20.80 -15.52 -5.96
C LEU A 434 -21.46 -16.82 -5.51
N GLN A 435 -20.74 -17.62 -4.73
CA GLN A 435 -21.22 -18.80 -4.01
C GLN A 435 -20.85 -18.64 -2.53
N LEU A 436 -21.77 -18.90 -1.60
CA LEU A 436 -21.53 -18.70 -0.17
C LEU A 436 -21.12 -19.97 0.58
N GLU A 437 -21.49 -21.16 0.08
CA GLU A 437 -21.20 -22.45 0.72
C GLU A 437 -20.59 -23.46 -0.28
N PRO A 438 -19.27 -23.74 -0.22
CA PRO A 438 -18.24 -22.91 0.43
C PRO A 438 -18.09 -21.56 -0.26
N LEU A 439 -17.52 -20.55 0.42
CA LEU A 439 -17.37 -19.21 -0.13
C LEU A 439 -16.41 -19.22 -1.33
N GLN A 440 -16.94 -18.97 -2.52
CA GLN A 440 -16.21 -18.90 -3.78
C GLN A 440 -16.71 -17.73 -4.61
N THR A 441 -15.78 -16.98 -5.22
CA THR A 441 -16.11 -15.88 -6.12
C THR A 441 -15.22 -15.90 -7.35
N ALA A 442 -15.79 -15.59 -8.51
CA ALA A 442 -15.05 -15.38 -9.74
C ALA A 442 -15.53 -14.05 -10.34
N LEU A 443 -14.68 -13.02 -10.31
CA LEU A 443 -15.03 -11.64 -10.61
C LEU A 443 -14.09 -11.06 -11.66
N THR A 444 -14.63 -10.48 -12.73
CA THR A 444 -13.93 -9.50 -13.56
C THR A 444 -14.00 -8.15 -12.88
N LEU A 445 -12.85 -7.59 -12.52
CA LEU A 445 -12.68 -6.34 -11.78
C LEU A 445 -12.02 -5.30 -12.69
N LYS A 446 -12.62 -4.11 -12.75
CA LYS A 446 -12.07 -2.94 -13.43
C LYS A 446 -12.09 -1.73 -12.50
N LEU A 447 -10.91 -1.24 -12.14
CA LEU A 447 -10.70 -0.02 -11.39
C LEU A 447 -10.03 0.99 -12.34
N ALA A 448 -10.57 2.20 -12.41
CA ALA A 448 -9.98 3.30 -13.17
C ALA A 448 -9.93 4.57 -12.31
N HIS A 449 -8.86 5.36 -12.45
CA HIS A 449 -8.66 6.64 -11.76
C HIS A 449 -8.82 6.57 -10.23
N ILE A 450 -8.39 5.48 -9.58
CA ILE A 450 -8.47 5.36 -8.12
C ILE A 450 -7.35 6.19 -7.48
N GLY A 451 -7.67 7.39 -7.01
CA GLY A 451 -6.71 8.28 -6.35
C GLY A 451 -6.14 7.68 -5.05
N LEU A 452 -4.82 7.76 -4.86
CA LEU A 452 -4.12 7.18 -3.72
C LEU A 452 -4.10 8.07 -2.46
N ARG A 453 -4.26 9.39 -2.61
CA ARG A 453 -4.17 10.37 -1.52
C ARG A 453 -5.11 10.07 -0.32
N PRO A 454 -6.38 9.64 -0.50
CA PRO A 454 -7.27 9.28 0.61
C PRO A 454 -6.75 8.12 1.48
N PHE A 455 -5.82 7.33 0.96
CA PHE A 455 -5.22 6.19 1.67
C PHE A 455 -3.91 6.56 2.41
N GLN A 456 -3.49 7.83 2.39
CA GLN A 456 -2.31 8.32 3.12
C GLN A 456 -2.26 7.88 4.60
N PRO A 457 -3.35 7.93 5.39
CA PRO A 457 -3.31 7.53 6.80
C PRO A 457 -2.89 6.07 7.04
N TYR A 458 -3.07 5.19 6.05
CA TYR A 458 -2.63 3.80 6.13
C TYR A 458 -1.11 3.68 5.93
N LEU A 459 -0.49 4.53 5.10
CA LEU A 459 0.96 4.56 4.90
C LEU A 459 1.69 5.17 6.10
N ASP A 460 1.10 6.18 6.75
CA ASP A 460 1.67 6.87 7.91
C ASP A 460 2.02 5.94 9.07
N ARG A 461 1.41 4.75 9.14
CA ARG A 461 1.73 3.74 10.16
C ARG A 461 3.14 3.16 10.02
N ARG A 462 3.70 3.14 8.80
CA ARG A 462 4.96 2.44 8.49
C ARG A 462 6.04 3.35 7.89
N MET A 463 5.64 4.43 7.22
CA MET A 463 6.53 5.28 6.45
C MET A 463 6.32 6.76 6.81
N GLN A 464 7.34 7.58 6.58
CA GLN A 464 7.28 9.05 6.64
C GLN A 464 7.34 9.62 5.22
N VAL A 465 6.28 9.35 4.44
CA VAL A 465 6.13 9.84 3.06
C VAL A 465 4.81 10.57 2.92
N GLU A 466 4.74 11.50 1.99
CA GLU A 466 3.50 12.17 1.59
C GLU A 466 3.20 11.85 0.11
N ILE A 467 2.05 11.23 -0.15
CA ILE A 467 1.51 11.03 -1.50
C ILE A 467 0.88 12.35 -1.93
N ARG A 468 1.48 13.01 -2.93
CA ARG A 468 0.93 14.23 -3.53
C ARG A 468 -0.11 13.93 -4.59
N ASP A 469 0.20 12.95 -5.41
CA ASP A 469 -0.63 12.48 -6.52
C ASP A 469 -0.34 11.00 -6.79
N GLY A 470 -1.26 10.34 -7.47
CA GLY A 470 -1.15 8.94 -7.87
C GLY A 470 -2.51 8.31 -8.12
N GLU A 471 -2.63 7.65 -9.26
CA GLU A 471 -3.84 6.94 -9.68
C GLU A 471 -3.57 5.46 -9.88
N LEU A 472 -4.34 4.61 -9.20
CA LEU A 472 -4.32 3.17 -9.38
C LEU A 472 -5.37 2.76 -10.42
N GLU A 473 -4.94 1.91 -11.34
CA GLU A 473 -5.78 1.24 -12.34
C GLU A 473 -5.59 -0.27 -12.20
N LEU A 474 -6.67 -1.02 -12.39
CA LEU A 474 -6.66 -2.48 -12.37
C LEU A 474 -7.68 -2.99 -13.37
N ASP A 475 -7.30 -3.95 -14.20
CA ASP A 475 -8.22 -4.61 -15.14
C ASP A 475 -7.85 -6.10 -15.19
N GLY A 476 -8.71 -6.96 -14.63
CA GLY A 476 -8.41 -8.39 -14.55
C GLY A 476 -9.51 -9.25 -13.97
N GLU A 477 -9.26 -10.55 -13.95
CA GLU A 477 -10.11 -11.57 -13.36
C GLU A 477 -9.53 -12.01 -12.01
N LEU A 478 -10.37 -12.07 -10.98
CA LEU A 478 -10.06 -12.51 -9.63
C LEU A 478 -10.93 -13.70 -9.28
N VAL A 479 -10.31 -14.82 -8.92
CA VAL A 479 -10.98 -15.98 -8.34
C VAL A 479 -10.53 -16.15 -6.90
N TYR A 480 -11.47 -16.18 -5.96
CA TYR A 480 -11.24 -16.47 -4.55
C TYR A 480 -11.98 -17.74 -4.13
N ARG A 481 -11.32 -18.58 -3.32
CA ARG A 481 -11.87 -19.82 -2.77
C ARG A 481 -11.52 -19.93 -1.29
N SER A 482 -12.51 -20.07 -0.42
CA SER A 482 -12.27 -20.27 1.02
C SER A 482 -11.76 -21.67 1.34
N GLN A 483 -12.13 -22.67 0.54
CA GLN A 483 -11.61 -24.05 0.60
C GLN A 483 -10.82 -24.30 -0.69
N HIS A 484 -9.52 -24.60 -0.57
CA HIS A 484 -8.57 -24.41 -1.68
C HIS A 484 -7.55 -25.58 -1.83
N ASP A 485 -7.99 -26.83 -1.72
CA ASP A 485 -7.10 -28.00 -1.89
C ASP A 485 -7.52 -28.83 -3.11
N PRO A 486 -6.75 -28.92 -4.21
CA PRO A 486 -5.38 -28.43 -4.45
C PRO A 486 -5.29 -27.07 -5.19
N GLU A 487 -6.41 -26.37 -5.41
CA GLU A 487 -6.46 -25.14 -6.21
C GLU A 487 -5.99 -23.91 -5.41
N PRO A 488 -5.30 -22.92 -6.01
CA PRO A 488 -4.94 -21.68 -5.30
C PRO A 488 -6.14 -20.95 -4.68
N MET A 489 -5.93 -20.45 -3.46
CA MET A 489 -6.92 -19.67 -2.68
C MET A 489 -7.32 -18.39 -3.40
N ILE A 490 -6.33 -17.69 -3.98
CA ILE A 490 -6.54 -16.52 -4.82
C ILE A 490 -5.84 -16.76 -6.15
N GLN A 491 -6.54 -16.49 -7.25
CA GLN A 491 -5.98 -16.42 -8.60
C GLN A 491 -6.35 -15.07 -9.18
N TYR A 492 -5.37 -14.28 -9.58
CA TYR A 492 -5.59 -13.03 -10.28
C TYR A 492 -4.88 -13.05 -11.63
N THR A 493 -5.59 -12.75 -12.70
CA THR A 493 -5.02 -12.59 -14.05
C THR A 493 -5.46 -11.27 -14.68
N GLY A 494 -4.51 -10.40 -15.04
CA GLY A 494 -4.88 -9.09 -15.57
C GLY A 494 -3.72 -8.12 -15.73
N GLN A 495 -4.04 -6.84 -15.59
CA GLN A 495 -3.12 -5.71 -15.70
C GLN A 495 -3.28 -4.80 -14.48
N LEU A 496 -2.18 -4.21 -14.03
CA LEU A 496 -2.17 -3.20 -12.97
C LEU A 496 -1.43 -1.97 -13.47
N GLY A 497 -1.96 -0.78 -13.19
CA GLY A 497 -1.37 0.50 -13.54
C GLY A 497 -1.24 1.37 -12.30
N LEU A 498 -0.11 2.07 -12.18
CA LEU A 498 0.06 3.16 -11.23
C LEU A 498 0.58 4.38 -11.98
N ASN A 499 -0.30 5.35 -12.20
CA ASN A 499 -0.09 6.52 -13.05
C ASN A 499 0.11 7.78 -12.20
N SER A 500 0.84 8.75 -12.75
CA SER A 500 1.07 10.08 -12.17
C SER A 500 1.45 10.06 -10.67
N LEU A 501 2.29 9.11 -10.25
CA LEU A 501 2.67 9.01 -8.86
C LEU A 501 3.70 10.09 -8.53
N HIS A 502 3.45 10.85 -7.46
CA HIS A 502 4.40 11.82 -6.90
C HIS A 502 4.48 11.67 -5.39
N VAL A 503 5.66 11.33 -4.87
CA VAL A 503 5.90 11.06 -3.45
C VAL A 503 6.98 11.99 -2.91
N ALA A 504 6.64 12.66 -1.81
CA ALA A 504 7.54 13.54 -1.07
C ALA A 504 8.01 12.93 0.24
N ASP A 505 9.18 13.37 0.69
CA ASP A 505 9.71 13.10 2.02
C ASP A 505 8.85 13.84 3.06
N GLY A 506 8.27 13.12 4.01
CA GLY A 506 7.37 13.68 5.01
C GLY A 506 8.03 14.67 5.99
N VAL A 507 9.37 14.78 6.00
CA VAL A 507 10.11 15.75 6.82
C VAL A 507 10.49 16.98 6.01
N SER A 508 11.11 16.80 4.84
CA SER A 508 11.60 17.92 4.02
C SER A 508 10.55 18.49 3.05
N ALA A 509 9.43 17.80 2.87
CA ALA A 509 8.38 18.11 1.90
C ALA A 509 8.90 18.30 0.45
N HIS A 510 10.05 17.72 0.11
CA HIS A 510 10.53 17.70 -1.26
C HIS A 510 10.24 16.34 -1.91
N GLU A 511 9.87 16.38 -3.18
CA GLU A 511 9.68 15.17 -3.97
C GLU A 511 10.99 14.38 -4.09
N PHE A 512 10.92 13.07 -3.92
CA PHE A 512 12.08 12.18 -4.07
C PHE A 512 11.82 11.01 -5.02
N LEU A 513 10.55 10.72 -5.30
CA LEU A 513 10.14 9.63 -6.19
C LEU A 513 8.88 10.04 -6.94
N GLY A 514 8.92 9.95 -8.26
CA GLY A 514 7.74 10.11 -9.09
C GLY A 514 7.85 9.40 -10.43
N TRP A 515 6.73 9.21 -11.12
CA TRP A 515 6.70 8.70 -12.49
C TRP A 515 5.38 9.01 -13.19
N THR A 516 5.41 9.01 -14.52
CA THR A 516 4.20 9.23 -15.33
C THR A 516 3.32 7.98 -15.38
N ALA A 517 3.91 6.79 -15.57
CA ALA A 517 3.16 5.54 -15.55
C ALA A 517 4.04 4.33 -15.22
N LEU A 518 3.51 3.44 -14.38
CA LEU A 518 4.04 2.11 -14.12
C LEU A 518 2.94 1.09 -14.44
N GLY A 519 3.09 0.38 -15.56
CA GLY A 519 2.15 -0.65 -16.01
C GLY A 519 2.73 -2.05 -15.84
N LEU A 520 1.96 -2.96 -15.27
CA LEU A 520 2.25 -4.39 -15.17
C LEU A 520 1.23 -5.12 -16.05
N ASN A 521 1.70 -5.73 -17.14
CA ASN A 521 0.85 -6.41 -18.13
C ASN A 521 0.98 -7.92 -18.02
N LYS A 522 -0.13 -8.64 -18.25
CA LYS A 522 -0.22 -10.11 -18.17
C LYS A 522 0.28 -10.62 -16.81
N VAL A 523 -0.18 -10.00 -15.74
CA VAL A 523 0.07 -10.45 -14.37
C VAL A 523 -0.75 -11.70 -14.13
N ALA A 524 -0.12 -12.76 -13.60
CA ALA A 524 -0.77 -13.93 -13.04
C ALA A 524 -0.24 -14.15 -11.62
N LEU A 525 -1.08 -13.91 -10.63
CA LEU A 525 -0.79 -14.06 -9.20
C LEU A 525 -1.63 -15.22 -8.65
N GLU A 526 -0.95 -16.21 -8.10
CA GLU A 526 -1.55 -17.31 -7.34
C GLU A 526 -1.14 -17.12 -5.87
N VAL A 527 -2.05 -17.34 -4.91
CA VAL A 527 -1.76 -17.30 -3.46
C VAL A 527 -2.15 -18.63 -2.83
N ALA A 528 -1.27 -19.14 -1.96
CA ALA A 528 -1.39 -20.44 -1.29
C ALA A 528 -1.59 -21.63 -2.26
N PRO A 529 -0.52 -22.08 -2.98
CA PRO A 529 0.86 -21.63 -2.90
C PRO A 529 1.12 -20.32 -3.67
N THR A 530 1.98 -19.46 -3.14
CA THR A 530 2.26 -18.16 -3.76
C THR A 530 3.14 -18.30 -5.00
N ARG A 531 2.68 -17.80 -6.14
CA ARG A 531 3.44 -17.72 -7.40
C ARG A 531 3.09 -16.43 -8.14
N VAL A 532 4.09 -15.78 -8.73
CA VAL A 532 3.91 -14.54 -9.48
C VAL A 532 4.53 -14.68 -10.87
N LYS A 533 3.74 -14.42 -11.92
CA LYS A 533 4.23 -14.28 -13.29
C LYS A 533 3.82 -12.92 -13.85
N ILE A 534 4.73 -12.22 -14.49
CA ILE A 534 4.46 -10.91 -15.12
C ILE A 534 5.01 -10.95 -16.54
N GLY A 535 4.16 -10.65 -17.53
CA GLY A 535 4.57 -10.61 -18.93
C GLY A 535 5.42 -9.39 -19.27
N GLU A 536 5.02 -8.20 -18.83
CA GLU A 536 5.78 -6.97 -19.04
C GLU A 536 5.61 -6.00 -17.86
N ILE A 537 6.70 -5.38 -17.42
CA ILE A 537 6.69 -4.22 -16.54
C ILE A 537 7.14 -3.01 -17.37
N ALA A 538 6.26 -2.05 -17.63
CA ALA A 538 6.58 -0.83 -18.35
C ALA A 538 6.63 0.35 -17.38
N TRP A 539 7.81 0.94 -17.18
CA TRP A 539 8.01 2.09 -16.28
C TRP A 539 8.46 3.31 -17.09
N ARG A 540 7.59 4.33 -17.14
CA ARG A 540 7.75 5.52 -17.97
C ARG A 540 8.03 6.76 -17.13
N ASP A 541 9.06 7.48 -17.56
CA ASP A 541 9.54 8.72 -16.99
C ASP A 541 9.71 8.67 -15.46
N PRO A 542 10.33 7.63 -14.87
CA PRO A 542 10.61 7.65 -13.45
C PRO A 542 11.65 8.70 -13.12
N ALA A 543 11.36 9.48 -12.08
CA ALA A 543 12.20 10.52 -11.53
C ALA A 543 12.56 10.14 -10.08
N ILE A 544 13.85 9.95 -9.82
CA ILE A 544 14.37 9.58 -8.51
C ILE A 544 15.33 10.69 -8.06
N ARG A 545 15.15 11.18 -6.84
CA ARG A 545 16.07 12.16 -6.24
C ARG A 545 16.68 11.58 -4.98
N PHE A 546 17.99 11.39 -5.01
CA PHE A 546 18.77 10.95 -3.86
C PHE A 546 19.51 12.14 -3.29
N VAL A 547 19.35 12.39 -1.98
CA VAL A 547 19.95 13.53 -1.30
C VAL A 547 20.76 13.04 -0.10
N THR A 548 22.04 13.40 -0.07
CA THR A 548 22.92 13.29 1.09
C THR A 548 22.94 14.65 1.79
N ALA A 549 22.47 14.72 3.03
CA ALA A 549 22.44 15.94 3.82
C ALA A 549 23.84 16.29 4.37
N LYS A 550 23.98 17.50 4.94
CA LYS A 550 25.25 17.99 5.54
C LYS A 550 25.83 17.08 6.62
N ASP A 551 24.99 16.34 7.35
CA ASP A 551 25.37 15.38 8.40
C ASP A 551 25.70 13.98 7.86
N GLY A 552 25.62 13.77 6.54
CA GLY A 552 25.85 12.50 5.87
C GLY A 552 24.62 11.56 5.87
N THR A 553 23.48 11.97 6.44
CA THR A 553 22.25 11.18 6.37
C THR A 553 21.61 11.26 4.98
N THR A 554 20.89 10.20 4.60
CA THR A 554 20.23 10.14 3.28
C THR A 554 18.73 10.35 3.42
N ASN A 555 18.08 10.93 2.41
CA ASN A 555 16.62 11.04 2.38
C ASN A 555 15.91 9.67 2.47
N LEU A 556 16.48 8.60 1.89
CA LEU A 556 15.94 7.24 2.00
C LEU A 556 15.93 6.70 3.44
N SER A 557 16.98 6.98 4.22
CA SER A 557 17.06 6.57 5.63
C SER A 557 16.04 7.28 6.52
N ARG A 558 15.58 8.48 6.12
CA ARG A 558 14.57 9.28 6.85
C ARG A 558 13.14 8.82 6.57
N VAL A 559 12.88 8.34 5.35
CA VAL A 559 11.56 7.87 4.89
C VAL A 559 11.08 6.61 5.62
N MET A 560 11.97 5.68 5.94
CA MET A 560 11.62 4.47 6.69
C MET A 560 11.54 4.79 8.17
N LYS A 561 10.37 4.58 8.82
CA LYS A 561 10.31 4.63 10.28
C LYS A 561 11.12 3.45 10.82
N ALA A 562 12.20 3.75 11.55
CA ALA A 562 12.83 2.72 12.37
C ALA A 562 11.74 2.10 13.25
N PRO A 563 11.62 0.76 13.34
CA PRO A 563 10.70 0.16 14.29
C PRO A 563 11.00 0.77 15.64
N ALA A 564 9.99 1.36 16.29
CA ALA A 564 10.14 1.92 17.62
C ALA A 564 10.79 0.83 18.47
N GLN A 565 12.04 1.04 18.86
CA GLN A 565 12.68 0.21 19.86
C GLN A 565 11.82 0.41 21.10
N GLY A 566 10.91 -0.53 21.35
CA GLY A 566 10.36 -0.73 22.68
C GLY A 566 11.54 -0.78 23.64
N PRO A 567 11.39 -0.25 24.87
CA PRO A 567 12.50 -0.05 25.79
C PRO A 567 13.38 -1.30 25.80
N ALA A 568 14.65 -1.10 25.42
CA ALA A 568 15.63 -2.17 25.32
C ALA A 568 15.68 -2.90 26.66
N GLN A 569 15.02 -4.06 26.73
CA GLN A 569 15.29 -5.00 27.80
C GLN A 569 16.74 -5.44 27.62
N PRO A 570 17.58 -5.35 28.68
CA PRO A 570 18.94 -5.86 28.62
C PRO A 570 18.90 -7.32 28.17
N PRO A 571 19.87 -7.77 27.35
CA PRO A 571 19.90 -9.16 26.92
C PRO A 571 20.08 -10.03 28.16
N VAL A 572 19.00 -10.68 28.60
CA VAL A 572 19.09 -11.77 29.55
C VAL A 572 19.71 -12.93 28.79
N SER A 573 21.02 -13.06 28.94
CA SER A 573 21.80 -14.23 28.52
C SER A 573 21.30 -15.45 29.29
N LYS A 574 20.28 -16.11 28.74
CA LYS A 574 20.07 -17.55 28.91
C LYS A 574 20.44 -18.22 27.59
N PRO A 575 21.37 -19.19 27.59
CA PRO A 575 21.58 -20.04 26.43
C PRO A 575 20.34 -20.91 26.28
N VAL A 576 19.42 -20.48 25.41
CA VAL A 576 18.39 -21.36 24.89
C VAL A 576 19.03 -22.08 23.70
N GLU A 577 19.42 -23.33 23.93
CA GLU A 577 19.49 -24.35 22.89
C GLU A 577 18.12 -24.36 22.19
N ALA A 578 18.03 -23.66 21.07
CA ALA A 578 16.94 -23.78 20.12
C ALA A 578 17.56 -24.02 18.74
N THR A 579 17.91 -25.28 18.51
CA THR A 579 18.01 -25.87 17.17
C THR A 579 16.61 -25.94 16.57
N VAL A 580 15.92 -24.81 16.43
CA VAL A 580 14.82 -24.69 15.50
C VAL A 580 15.48 -24.22 14.21
N VAL A 581 15.89 -25.19 13.40
CA VAL A 581 16.10 -24.95 11.97
C VAL A 581 14.80 -24.30 11.50
N LYS A 582 14.80 -22.96 11.31
CA LYS A 582 13.76 -22.29 10.53
C LYS A 582 13.73 -23.06 9.23
N LYS A 583 12.68 -23.88 9.04
CA LYS A 583 12.43 -24.56 7.78
C LYS A 583 12.41 -23.44 6.73
N ALA A 584 13.48 -23.37 5.92
CA ALA A 584 13.60 -22.36 4.89
C ALA A 584 12.32 -22.45 4.06
N THR A 585 11.47 -21.43 4.18
CA THR A 585 10.26 -21.37 3.38
C THR A 585 10.74 -21.30 1.95
N ALA A 586 10.35 -22.27 1.12
CA ALA A 586 10.82 -22.34 -0.26
C ALA A 586 10.60 -20.97 -0.92
N PRO A 587 11.61 -20.43 -1.63
CA PRO A 587 11.53 -19.09 -2.21
C PRO A 587 10.32 -19.00 -3.13
N ILE A 588 9.59 -17.88 -3.04
CA ILE A 588 8.39 -17.64 -3.85
C ILE A 588 8.79 -17.65 -5.33
N PRO A 589 8.21 -18.52 -6.18
CA PRO A 589 8.49 -18.51 -7.60
C PRO A 589 7.96 -17.22 -8.25
N ILE A 590 8.88 -16.40 -8.75
CA ILE A 590 8.61 -15.13 -9.44
C ILE A 590 9.24 -15.22 -10.83
N ASP A 591 8.48 -14.97 -11.89
CA ASP A 591 8.98 -14.88 -13.27
C ASP A 591 8.49 -13.56 -13.91
N VAL A 592 9.40 -12.74 -14.43
CA VAL A 592 9.12 -11.50 -15.16
C VAL A 592 9.79 -11.56 -16.53
N ASN A 593 8.98 -11.60 -17.59
CA ASN A 593 9.48 -11.85 -18.95
C ASN A 593 10.25 -10.63 -19.51
N VAL A 594 9.72 -9.41 -19.36
CA VAL A 594 10.46 -8.19 -19.72
C VAL A 594 10.12 -7.01 -18.80
N VAL A 595 11.12 -6.22 -18.46
CA VAL A 595 11.00 -4.89 -17.87
C VAL A 595 11.44 -3.89 -18.93
N ARG A 596 10.58 -2.94 -19.26
CA ARG A 596 10.85 -1.84 -20.20
C ARG A 596 10.93 -0.55 -19.42
N LEU A 597 12.10 0.06 -19.44
CA LEU A 597 12.36 1.35 -18.83
C LEU A 597 12.37 2.41 -19.93
N SER A 598 11.64 3.50 -19.73
CA SER A 598 11.62 4.63 -20.68
C SER A 598 11.89 5.93 -19.94
N LYS A 599 12.91 6.66 -20.40
CA LYS A 599 13.26 8.00 -19.94
C LYS A 599 13.43 8.14 -18.42
N LEU A 600 14.08 7.17 -17.77
CA LEU A 600 14.43 7.32 -16.36
C LEU A 600 15.38 8.50 -16.16
N SER A 601 15.07 9.31 -15.14
CA SER A 601 15.92 10.36 -14.61
C SER A 601 16.23 10.06 -13.14
N ALA A 602 17.52 10.14 -12.79
CA ALA A 602 17.98 9.99 -11.42
C ALA A 602 18.93 11.14 -11.11
N THR A 603 18.61 11.93 -10.09
CA THR A 603 19.43 13.06 -9.66
C THR A 603 20.02 12.75 -8.28
N PHE A 604 21.34 12.87 -8.18
CA PHE A 604 22.09 12.79 -6.94
C PHE A 604 22.49 14.19 -6.50
N ILE A 605 22.15 14.55 -5.26
CA ILE A 605 22.48 15.84 -4.64
C ILE A 605 23.28 15.55 -3.38
N ASP A 606 24.49 16.08 -3.29
CA ASP A 606 25.34 15.98 -2.10
C ASP A 606 25.52 17.36 -1.46
N GLU A 607 24.83 17.56 -0.35
CA GLU A 607 24.89 18.78 0.46
C GLU A 607 26.05 18.75 1.46
N SER A 608 26.77 17.61 1.61
CA SER A 608 27.93 17.48 2.51
C SER A 608 29.22 18.11 1.95
N ILE A 609 29.16 18.61 0.72
CA ILE A 609 30.24 19.26 -0.01
C ILE A 609 29.83 20.69 -0.37
N GLU A 610 30.76 21.64 -0.28
CA GLU A 610 30.53 23.03 -0.65
C GLU A 610 31.47 23.44 -1.81
N PRO A 611 30.95 23.99 -2.93
CA PRO A 611 29.53 24.14 -3.27
C PRO A 611 28.82 22.78 -3.46
N VAL A 612 27.49 22.78 -3.26
CA VAL A 612 26.64 21.58 -3.37
C VAL A 612 26.81 20.92 -4.74
N ILE A 613 27.01 19.60 -4.73
CA ILE A 613 27.14 18.81 -5.95
C ILE A 613 25.77 18.35 -6.41
N THR A 614 25.48 18.52 -7.69
CA THR A 614 24.34 17.89 -8.35
C THR A 614 24.82 17.21 -9.62
N THR A 615 24.56 15.91 -9.73
CA THR A 615 24.84 15.13 -10.95
C THR A 615 23.67 14.20 -11.20
N GLY A 616 23.43 13.85 -12.46
CA GLY A 616 22.28 13.02 -12.79
C GLY A 616 22.45 12.17 -14.03
N ILE A 617 21.71 11.07 -14.02
CA ILE A 617 21.44 10.26 -15.20
C ILE A 617 20.10 10.73 -15.77
N GLN A 618 20.06 10.97 -17.07
CA GLN A 618 18.85 11.33 -17.79
C GLN A 618 18.61 10.38 -18.96
N ASN A 619 17.35 10.31 -19.41
CA ASN A 619 16.91 9.55 -20.58
C ASN A 619 17.29 8.05 -20.55
N LEU A 620 17.53 7.46 -19.37
CA LEU A 620 17.92 6.07 -19.26
C LEU A 620 16.75 5.18 -19.69
N SER A 621 16.94 4.48 -20.81
CA SER A 621 15.91 3.67 -21.47
C SER A 621 16.48 2.34 -21.91
N GLY A 622 15.65 1.30 -21.96
CA GLY A 622 16.05 -0.01 -22.43
C GLY A 622 15.22 -1.13 -21.84
N THR A 623 15.77 -2.35 -21.82
CA THR A 623 15.06 -3.53 -21.36
C THR A 623 15.88 -4.43 -20.45
N ILE A 624 15.20 -5.08 -19.51
CA ILE A 624 15.70 -6.22 -18.75
C ILE A 624 14.82 -7.43 -19.09
N LYS A 625 15.35 -8.52 -19.63
CA LYS A 625 14.56 -9.66 -20.12
C LYS A 625 14.85 -10.93 -19.32
N GLY A 626 13.81 -11.61 -18.85
CA GLY A 626 13.94 -12.93 -18.21
C GLY A 626 14.36 -12.91 -16.74
N LEU A 627 13.85 -11.98 -15.94
CA LEU A 627 14.03 -12.00 -14.47
C LEU A 627 13.25 -13.17 -13.89
N SER A 628 13.87 -13.99 -13.03
CA SER A 628 13.22 -15.14 -12.40
C SER A 628 13.90 -15.49 -11.08
N SER A 629 13.16 -15.98 -10.09
CA SER A 629 13.75 -16.50 -8.84
C SER A 629 14.42 -17.87 -8.99
N LYS A 630 14.36 -18.49 -10.18
CA LYS A 630 15.11 -19.73 -10.48
C LYS A 630 16.61 -19.45 -10.54
N GLN A 631 17.40 -20.26 -9.83
CA GLN A 631 18.87 -20.14 -9.75
C GLN A 631 19.59 -20.11 -11.11
N ILE A 632 19.08 -20.85 -12.11
CA ILE A 632 19.72 -20.99 -13.43
C ILE A 632 19.37 -19.80 -14.35
N ALA A 633 18.28 -19.09 -14.08
CA ALA A 633 17.86 -17.99 -14.93
C ALA A 633 18.84 -16.81 -14.82
N LYS A 634 19.12 -16.17 -15.94
CA LYS A 634 19.95 -14.96 -16.01
C LYS A 634 19.23 -13.97 -16.92
N ALA A 635 18.81 -12.85 -16.34
CA ALA A 635 18.11 -11.82 -17.06
C ALA A 635 19.09 -10.96 -17.85
N GLU A 636 18.83 -10.75 -19.14
CA GLU A 636 19.65 -9.88 -19.99
C GLU A 636 19.30 -8.42 -19.76
N VAL A 637 20.31 -7.59 -19.49
CA VAL A 637 20.18 -6.14 -19.29
C VAL A 637 20.75 -5.42 -20.51
N ALA A 638 20.00 -4.46 -21.04
CA ALA A 638 20.47 -3.53 -22.06
C ALA A 638 19.80 -2.17 -21.87
N LEU A 639 20.54 -1.22 -21.30
CA LEU A 639 20.09 0.15 -21.03
C LEU A 639 21.05 1.17 -21.65
N THR A 640 20.50 2.29 -22.09
CA THR A 640 21.24 3.43 -22.66
C THR A 640 20.68 4.73 -22.11
N GLY A 641 21.54 5.69 -21.79
CA GLY A 641 21.14 7.00 -21.29
C GLY A 641 22.27 8.01 -21.43
N THR A 642 22.14 9.12 -20.72
CA THR A 642 23.15 10.20 -20.70
C THR A 642 23.43 10.63 -19.26
N VAL A 643 24.68 10.92 -18.93
CA VAL A 643 25.10 11.56 -17.66
C VAL A 643 25.31 13.04 -17.93
N ASP A 644 24.76 13.89 -17.04
CA ASP A 644 24.85 15.35 -17.11
C ASP A 644 24.54 15.91 -18.52
N GLU A 645 23.47 15.39 -19.13
CA GLU A 645 22.89 15.76 -20.43
C GLU A 645 23.70 15.41 -21.69
N VAL A 646 25.02 15.24 -21.58
CA VAL A 646 25.91 15.15 -22.76
C VAL A 646 26.72 13.87 -22.86
N ALA A 647 27.01 13.16 -21.77
CA ALA A 647 27.93 12.02 -21.77
C ALA A 647 27.17 10.69 -21.94
N PRO A 648 27.40 9.91 -23.01
CA PRO A 648 26.69 8.64 -23.21
C PRO A 648 26.99 7.62 -22.11
N LEU A 649 25.93 6.97 -21.62
CA LEU A 649 25.94 5.84 -20.69
C LEU A 649 25.33 4.61 -21.37
N LYS A 650 26.00 3.47 -21.27
CA LYS A 650 25.48 2.18 -21.70
C LYS A 650 25.70 1.13 -20.61
N ILE A 651 24.66 0.38 -20.27
CA ILE A 651 24.68 -0.69 -19.27
C ILE A 651 24.23 -1.98 -19.95
N GLN A 652 25.07 -3.01 -19.94
CA GLN A 652 24.76 -4.29 -20.57
C GLN A 652 25.25 -5.46 -19.72
N GLY A 653 24.61 -6.62 -19.86
CA GLY A 653 25.08 -7.85 -19.23
C GLY A 653 23.95 -8.73 -18.74
N GLN A 654 24.19 -9.46 -17.66
CA GLN A 654 23.25 -10.44 -17.11
C GLN A 654 23.11 -10.29 -15.60
N ILE A 655 21.89 -10.42 -15.07
CA ILE A 655 21.61 -10.36 -13.64
C ILE A 655 20.64 -11.46 -13.21
N ASN A 656 20.74 -11.90 -11.96
CA ASN A 656 19.68 -12.64 -11.28
C ASN A 656 19.58 -12.15 -9.82
N PRO A 657 18.80 -11.08 -9.57
CA PRO A 657 18.63 -10.54 -8.23
C PRO A 657 17.55 -11.26 -7.41
N LEU A 658 16.75 -12.13 -8.03
CA LEU A 658 15.61 -12.80 -7.38
C LEU A 658 15.96 -14.22 -6.87
N SER A 659 17.14 -14.75 -7.21
CA SER A 659 17.65 -16.02 -6.70
C SER A 659 18.27 -15.87 -5.31
N GLU A 660 18.33 -16.98 -4.55
CA GLU A 660 19.05 -16.99 -3.25
C GLU A 660 20.55 -16.74 -3.45
N ASP A 661 21.13 -17.30 -4.52
CA ASP A 661 22.50 -16.99 -4.93
C ASP A 661 22.45 -15.85 -5.95
N THR A 662 22.45 -14.61 -5.46
CA THR A 662 22.42 -13.43 -6.32
C THR A 662 23.56 -13.47 -7.33
N TYR A 663 23.22 -13.34 -8.62
CA TYR A 663 24.19 -13.26 -9.71
C TYR A 663 24.15 -11.89 -10.37
N THR A 664 25.29 -11.34 -10.74
CA THR A 664 25.40 -10.12 -11.53
C THR A 664 26.64 -10.26 -12.40
N HIS A 665 26.57 -9.88 -13.67
CA HIS A 665 27.69 -9.67 -14.57
C HIS A 665 27.31 -8.50 -15.46
N LEU A 666 27.63 -7.28 -15.03
CA LEU A 666 27.24 -6.05 -15.70
C LEU A 666 28.46 -5.27 -16.15
N THR A 667 28.40 -4.76 -17.38
CA THR A 667 29.35 -3.81 -17.94
C THR A 667 28.68 -2.43 -18.01
N PHE A 668 29.35 -1.43 -17.46
CA PHE A 668 28.95 -0.03 -17.50
C PHE A 668 29.98 0.75 -18.31
N LEU A 669 29.52 1.40 -19.37
CA LEU A 669 30.33 2.18 -20.28
C LEU A 669 29.91 3.64 -20.19
N PHE A 670 30.81 4.47 -19.68
CA PHE A 670 30.68 5.92 -19.63
C PHE A 670 31.69 6.52 -20.60
N LYS A 671 31.26 7.45 -21.46
CA LYS A 671 32.16 8.11 -22.41
C LYS A 671 32.11 9.62 -22.24
N GLY A 672 33.26 10.21 -21.92
CA GLY A 672 33.45 11.66 -21.93
C GLY A 672 32.62 12.42 -20.89
N VAL A 673 32.44 11.87 -19.69
CA VAL A 673 31.84 12.55 -18.53
C VAL A 673 32.69 13.77 -18.17
N ASP A 674 32.07 14.92 -17.88
CA ASP A 674 32.80 16.13 -17.53
C ASP A 674 33.31 16.06 -16.08
N LEU A 675 34.63 16.17 -15.89
CA LEU A 675 35.22 16.12 -14.55
C LEU A 675 35.05 17.44 -13.78
N THR A 676 34.69 18.53 -14.44
CA THR A 676 34.47 19.81 -13.76
C THR A 676 33.25 19.75 -12.82
N ALA A 677 32.25 18.91 -13.13
CA ALA A 677 31.07 18.69 -12.28
C ALA A 677 31.42 18.12 -10.90
N VAL A 678 32.53 17.38 -10.78
CA VAL A 678 33.01 16.79 -9.52
C VAL A 678 34.21 17.55 -8.92
N SER A 679 34.53 18.73 -9.46
CA SER A 679 35.67 19.55 -9.01
C SER A 679 35.66 19.88 -7.51
N PRO A 680 34.51 20.17 -6.86
CA PRO A 680 34.47 20.37 -5.40
C PRO A 680 34.96 19.17 -4.58
N TYR A 681 34.74 17.93 -5.04
CA TYR A 681 35.32 16.75 -4.39
C TYR A 681 36.85 16.72 -4.49
N ALA A 682 37.39 17.09 -5.65
CA ALA A 682 38.84 17.18 -5.85
C ALA A 682 39.45 18.30 -5.00
N GLY A 683 38.78 19.45 -4.87
CA GLY A 683 39.20 20.52 -3.94
C GLY A 683 39.26 20.04 -2.49
N LYS A 684 38.22 19.33 -2.02
CA LYS A 684 38.14 18.82 -0.64
C LYS A 684 39.16 17.73 -0.34
N TYR A 685 39.24 16.69 -1.17
CA TYR A 685 40.01 15.47 -0.85
C TYR A 685 41.39 15.40 -1.53
N VAL A 686 41.58 16.08 -2.67
CA VAL A 686 42.86 16.10 -3.39
C VAL A 686 43.63 17.40 -3.14
N GLY A 687 42.94 18.47 -2.72
CA GLY A 687 43.54 19.79 -2.49
C GLY A 687 43.78 20.58 -3.78
N TYR A 688 43.25 20.11 -4.91
CA TYR A 688 43.35 20.77 -6.21
C TYR A 688 42.02 20.62 -6.97
N PRO A 689 41.30 21.71 -7.26
CA PRO A 689 40.09 21.65 -8.06
C PRO A 689 40.43 21.29 -9.50
N ILE A 690 39.53 20.60 -10.18
CA ILE A 690 39.66 20.27 -11.60
C ILE A 690 39.08 21.41 -12.43
N THR A 691 39.88 21.97 -13.35
CA THR A 691 39.46 23.04 -14.27
C THR A 691 39.12 22.50 -15.65
N LYS A 692 39.68 21.35 -16.02
CA LYS A 692 39.44 20.70 -17.31
C LYS A 692 39.70 19.20 -17.20
N GLY A 693 38.86 18.40 -17.85
CA GLY A 693 39.10 16.97 -18.05
C GLY A 693 37.83 16.23 -18.48
N LYS A 694 38.02 15.14 -19.21
CA LYS A 694 36.93 14.20 -19.56
C LYS A 694 37.25 12.82 -19.02
N LEU A 695 36.26 12.16 -18.44
CA LEU A 695 36.37 10.83 -17.87
C LEU A 695 35.58 9.82 -18.71
N SER A 696 36.22 8.72 -19.07
CA SER A 696 35.56 7.54 -19.63
C SER A 696 35.84 6.35 -18.72
N LEU A 697 34.81 5.57 -18.43
CA LEU A 697 34.88 4.42 -17.54
C LEU A 697 34.34 3.20 -18.28
N ASP A 698 35.10 2.11 -18.25
CA ASP A 698 34.64 0.78 -18.64
C ASP A 698 34.71 -0.10 -17.40
N LEU A 699 33.56 -0.35 -16.79
CA LEU A 699 33.44 -1.05 -15.51
C LEU A 699 32.72 -2.36 -15.72
N MET A 700 33.39 -3.49 -15.50
CA MET A 700 32.75 -4.81 -15.49
C MET A 700 32.69 -5.31 -14.05
N TYR A 701 31.49 -5.61 -13.55
CA TYR A 701 31.29 -6.19 -12.22
C TYR A 701 30.59 -7.52 -12.31
N GLN A 702 31.22 -8.54 -11.74
CA GLN A 702 30.66 -9.86 -11.55
C GLN A 702 30.49 -10.16 -10.07
N VAL A 703 29.26 -10.50 -9.67
CA VAL A 703 28.92 -11.07 -8.37
C VAL A 703 28.45 -12.50 -8.59
N SER A 704 29.09 -13.46 -7.93
CA SER A 704 28.69 -14.87 -7.96
C SER A 704 29.15 -15.55 -6.68
N LYS A 705 28.29 -16.35 -6.05
CA LYS A 705 28.57 -17.02 -4.75
C LYS A 705 29.11 -16.04 -3.71
N GLN A 706 28.49 -14.86 -3.61
CA GLN A 706 28.89 -13.77 -2.71
C GLN A 706 30.32 -13.24 -2.91
N GLN A 707 31.00 -13.60 -4.00
CA GLN A 707 32.28 -13.03 -4.39
C GLN A 707 32.08 -11.94 -5.45
N LEU A 708 32.65 -10.76 -5.20
CA LEU A 708 32.71 -9.65 -6.13
C LEU A 708 34.04 -9.67 -6.88
N VAL A 709 33.98 -9.66 -8.21
CA VAL A 709 35.10 -9.44 -9.11
C VAL A 709 34.76 -8.23 -9.98
N GLY A 710 35.51 -7.16 -9.83
CA GLY A 710 35.39 -5.93 -10.61
C GLY A 710 36.63 -5.69 -11.47
N GLU A 711 36.44 -5.38 -12.74
CA GLU A 711 37.46 -4.85 -13.64
C GLU A 711 37.09 -3.40 -13.95
N ASN A 712 37.94 -2.45 -13.54
CA ASN A 712 37.69 -1.04 -13.72
C ASN A 712 38.76 -0.46 -14.64
N LYS A 713 38.38 -0.05 -15.85
CA LYS A 713 39.26 0.72 -16.72
C LYS A 713 38.86 2.18 -16.68
N VAL A 714 39.80 3.01 -16.30
CA VAL A 714 39.60 4.44 -16.09
C VAL A 714 40.47 5.19 -17.10
N LEU A 715 39.83 5.87 -18.04
CA LEU A 715 40.49 6.72 -19.01
C LEU A 715 40.14 8.18 -18.73
N VAL A 716 41.14 8.96 -18.34
CA VAL A 716 41.01 10.41 -18.16
C VAL A 716 41.71 11.13 -19.30
N ASP A 717 41.04 12.07 -19.96
CA ASP A 717 41.58 12.86 -21.06
C ASP A 717 41.70 14.34 -20.67
N GLN A 718 42.85 14.94 -21.01
CA GLN A 718 43.17 16.36 -20.79
C GLN A 718 42.98 16.87 -19.35
N LEU A 719 43.25 16.03 -18.34
CA LEU A 719 43.15 16.44 -16.93
C LEU A 719 44.08 17.63 -16.65
N THR A 720 43.50 18.67 -16.05
CA THR A 720 44.18 19.89 -15.62
C THR A 720 43.61 20.33 -14.27
N PHE A 721 44.50 20.67 -13.35
CA PHE A 721 44.15 21.17 -12.03
C PHE A 721 44.23 22.71 -11.99
N GLY A 722 43.47 23.31 -11.08
CA GLY A 722 43.59 24.71 -10.70
C GLY A 722 44.65 24.95 -9.62
N GLU A 723 44.50 26.09 -8.95
CA GLU A 723 45.32 26.46 -7.80
C GLU A 723 45.06 25.56 -6.60
N LYS A 724 46.08 25.39 -5.75
CA LYS A 724 45.96 24.59 -4.53
C LYS A 724 44.90 25.18 -3.61
N THR A 725 44.04 24.32 -3.06
CA THR A 725 43.02 24.68 -2.08
C THR A 725 43.42 24.21 -0.69
N ASP A 726 43.26 25.09 0.30
CA ASP A 726 43.50 24.76 1.71
C ASP A 726 42.29 23.98 2.27
N SER A 727 42.33 22.65 2.11
CA SER A 727 41.36 21.73 2.72
C SER A 727 42.04 20.85 3.77
N PRO A 728 41.49 20.73 4.99
CA PRO A 728 42.05 19.86 6.03
C PRO A 728 41.96 18.37 5.67
N ASP A 729 41.01 18.01 4.80
CA ASP A 729 40.80 16.63 4.33
C ASP A 729 41.63 16.28 3.08
N ALA A 730 42.48 17.20 2.59
CA ALA A 730 43.27 16.99 1.38
C ALA A 730 44.44 16.02 1.59
N THR A 731 44.75 15.23 0.55
CA THR A 731 45.91 14.34 0.55
C THR A 731 47.25 15.09 0.66
N SER A 732 48.22 14.48 1.32
CA SER A 732 49.61 14.97 1.40
C SER A 732 50.48 14.53 0.22
N LEU A 733 49.96 13.74 -0.71
CA LEU A 733 50.71 13.20 -1.85
C LEU A 733 51.03 14.28 -2.89
N PRO A 734 52.17 14.19 -3.62
CA PRO A 734 52.52 15.14 -4.67
C PRO A 734 51.70 14.88 -5.95
N VAL A 735 50.43 15.29 -5.94
CA VAL A 735 49.42 14.98 -6.98
C VAL A 735 49.87 15.34 -8.40
N ARG A 736 50.47 16.53 -8.61
CA ARG A 736 50.93 16.97 -9.94
C ARG A 736 52.03 16.08 -10.53
N LEU A 737 52.96 15.62 -9.69
CA LEU A 737 54.01 14.68 -10.10
C LEU A 737 53.40 13.33 -10.50
N ALA A 738 52.50 12.79 -9.68
CA ALA A 738 51.85 11.51 -9.96
C ALA A 738 51.02 11.56 -11.24
N VAL A 739 50.23 12.62 -11.45
CA VAL A 739 49.46 12.82 -12.68
C VAL A 739 50.38 13.02 -13.88
N GLY A 740 51.48 13.76 -13.74
CA GLY A 740 52.48 13.93 -14.80
C GLY A 740 53.15 12.61 -15.23
N LEU A 741 53.36 11.68 -14.29
CA LEU A 741 53.92 10.35 -14.55
C LEU A 741 52.92 9.40 -15.23
N LEU A 742 51.62 9.59 -14.97
CA LEU A 742 50.56 8.77 -15.55
C LEU A 742 50.08 9.31 -16.92
N LYS A 743 50.23 10.62 -17.17
CA LYS A 743 49.73 11.30 -18.38
C LYS A 743 50.63 11.08 -19.61
N ASP A 744 50.07 10.53 -20.68
CA ASP A 744 50.75 10.28 -21.96
C ASP A 744 50.95 11.55 -22.82
N ARG A 745 51.60 11.40 -23.98
CA ARG A 745 51.80 12.47 -24.98
C ARG A 745 50.51 13.12 -25.51
N ARG A 746 49.39 12.40 -25.46
CA ARG A 746 48.08 12.88 -25.90
C ARG A 746 47.29 13.54 -24.76
N GLY A 747 47.87 13.56 -23.55
CA GLY A 747 47.23 14.09 -22.36
C GLY A 747 46.28 13.11 -21.68
N ARG A 748 46.38 11.81 -21.98
CA ARG A 748 45.50 10.76 -21.45
C ARG A 748 46.16 9.97 -20.32
N ILE A 749 45.35 9.56 -19.36
CA ILE A 749 45.73 8.71 -18.22
C ILE A 749 44.87 7.45 -18.34
N ASP A 750 45.51 6.30 -18.50
CA ASP A 750 44.83 5.00 -18.62
C ASP A 750 45.20 4.13 -17.41
N ILE A 751 44.20 3.77 -16.61
CA ILE A 751 44.37 3.02 -15.38
C ILE A 751 43.47 1.78 -15.42
N ASP A 752 44.11 0.62 -15.40
CA ASP A 752 43.45 -0.67 -15.18
C ASP A 752 43.52 -1.04 -13.70
N MET A 753 42.37 -1.12 -13.03
CA MET A 753 42.27 -1.37 -11.59
C MET A 753 41.32 -2.55 -11.30
N PRO A 754 41.84 -3.77 -11.16
CA PRO A 754 41.03 -4.91 -10.74
C PRO A 754 40.72 -4.82 -9.25
N VAL A 755 39.49 -5.15 -8.87
CA VAL A 755 39.00 -5.16 -7.48
C VAL A 755 38.38 -6.52 -7.21
N ARG A 756 38.73 -7.15 -6.09
CA ARG A 756 38.14 -8.41 -5.64
C ARG A 756 37.75 -8.30 -4.18
N GLY A 757 36.68 -8.98 -3.78
CA GLY A 757 36.27 -9.02 -2.38
C GLY A 757 35.14 -10.01 -2.11
N ASP A 758 35.06 -10.45 -0.85
CA ASP A 758 33.96 -11.26 -0.34
C ASP A 758 32.88 -10.34 0.25
N LEU A 759 31.63 -10.50 -0.20
CA LEU A 759 30.50 -9.70 0.26
C LEU A 759 29.99 -10.10 1.65
N ASN A 760 30.44 -11.23 2.21
CA ASN A 760 30.07 -11.67 3.55
C ASN A 760 30.91 -11.04 4.66
N GLU A 761 32.05 -10.43 4.33
CA GLU A 761 32.90 -9.78 5.32
C GLU A 761 32.23 -8.48 5.81
N PRO A 762 31.90 -8.34 7.11
CA PRO A 762 31.17 -7.18 7.62
C PRO A 762 31.91 -5.85 7.47
N ASP A 763 33.25 -5.89 7.36
CA ASP A 763 34.09 -4.71 7.15
C ASP A 763 34.30 -4.36 5.65
N PHE A 764 33.81 -5.20 4.72
CA PHE A 764 33.98 -4.98 3.30
C PHE A 764 33.23 -3.72 2.84
N ARG A 765 33.98 -2.69 2.44
CA ARG A 765 33.44 -1.46 1.84
C ARG A 765 34.09 -1.21 0.49
N TYR A 766 33.34 -1.47 -0.57
CA TYR A 766 33.78 -1.32 -1.97
C TYR A 766 34.57 -0.02 -2.23
N GLY A 767 34.02 1.14 -1.82
CA GLY A 767 34.67 2.43 -2.05
C GLY A 767 36.05 2.56 -1.40
N ARG A 768 36.27 1.93 -0.23
CA ARG A 768 37.59 1.93 0.43
C ARG A 768 38.60 1.07 -0.31
N VAL A 769 38.17 -0.07 -0.88
CA VAL A 769 39.06 -0.95 -1.65
C VAL A 769 39.53 -0.26 -2.93
N VAL A 770 38.59 0.36 -3.65
CA VAL A 770 38.87 1.17 -4.84
C VAL A 770 39.80 2.35 -4.51
N LEU A 771 39.49 3.10 -3.45
CA LEU A 771 40.30 4.24 -3.03
C LEU A 771 41.71 3.81 -2.64
N ASN A 772 41.86 2.73 -1.87
CA ASN A 772 43.16 2.21 -1.46
C ASN A 772 43.99 1.75 -2.65
N ALA A 773 43.39 1.09 -3.64
CA ALA A 773 44.09 0.69 -4.86
C ALA A 773 44.61 1.91 -5.64
N LEU A 774 43.78 2.96 -5.77
CA LEU A 774 44.18 4.22 -6.41
C LEU A 774 45.27 4.96 -5.62
N VAL A 775 45.12 5.06 -4.30
CA VAL A 775 46.12 5.69 -3.41
C VAL A 775 47.43 4.92 -3.48
N ASN A 776 47.42 3.59 -3.48
CA ASN A 776 48.62 2.77 -3.60
C ASN A 776 49.30 2.94 -4.96
N LEU A 777 48.53 3.03 -6.06
CA LEU A 777 49.06 3.31 -7.39
C LEU A 777 49.76 4.67 -7.42
N ILE A 778 49.08 5.73 -6.97
CA ILE A 778 49.61 7.10 -6.91
C ILE A 778 50.83 7.16 -6.01
N THR A 779 50.77 6.54 -4.82
CA THR A 779 51.88 6.51 -3.86
C THR A 779 53.09 5.83 -4.48
N LYS A 780 52.93 4.64 -5.07
CA LYS A 780 54.03 3.89 -5.70
C LYS A 780 54.70 4.68 -6.83
N VAL A 781 53.91 5.38 -7.64
CA VAL A 781 54.41 6.22 -8.74
C VAL A 781 55.11 7.48 -8.20
N ALA A 782 54.58 8.10 -7.14
CA ALA A 782 55.15 9.29 -6.52
C ALA A 782 56.44 9.01 -5.73
N THR A 783 56.52 7.88 -5.01
CA THR A 783 57.70 7.53 -4.20
C THR A 783 58.85 6.97 -5.02
N SER A 784 58.59 6.51 -6.25
CA SER A 784 59.60 5.89 -7.12
C SER A 784 59.41 6.28 -8.60
N PRO A 785 59.56 7.57 -8.94
CA PRO A 785 59.15 8.12 -10.23
C PRO A 785 60.02 7.59 -11.41
N PHE A 786 61.31 7.35 -11.19
CA PHE A 786 62.19 6.75 -12.21
C PHE A 786 61.89 5.27 -12.47
N SER A 787 61.40 4.55 -11.46
CA SER A 787 60.96 3.17 -11.63
C SER A 787 59.71 3.04 -12.49
N ALA A 788 58.80 4.01 -12.39
CA ALA A 788 57.66 4.10 -13.28
C ALA A 788 58.07 4.40 -14.75
N LEU A 789 59.09 5.24 -14.97
CA LEU A 789 59.62 5.52 -16.31
C LEU A 789 60.41 4.34 -16.91
N GLY A 790 61.19 3.63 -16.11
CA GLY A 790 62.02 2.50 -16.57
C GLY A 790 61.22 1.37 -17.22
N GLY A 791 60.00 1.13 -16.74
CA GLY A 791 59.07 0.15 -17.32
C GLY A 791 58.61 0.48 -18.75
N LEU A 792 58.67 1.75 -19.18
CA LEU A 792 58.28 2.16 -20.54
C LEU A 792 59.38 1.91 -21.58
N VAL A 793 60.64 1.88 -21.13
CA VAL A 793 61.83 1.80 -21.99
C VAL A 793 62.64 0.52 -21.78
N GLY A 794 62.19 -0.39 -20.90
CA GLY A 794 62.77 -1.73 -20.70
C GLY A 794 64.01 -1.78 -19.82
N GLY A 795 64.18 -0.83 -18.88
CA GLY A 795 65.34 -0.75 -17.97
C GLY A 795 64.98 -0.95 -16.48
N SER A 796 65.95 -1.33 -15.65
CA SER A 796 65.82 -1.36 -14.18
C SER A 796 65.62 0.06 -13.63
N GLY A 797 64.47 0.29 -13.01
CA GLY A 797 63.98 1.60 -12.60
C GLY A 797 64.84 2.40 -11.60
N GLU A 798 65.47 1.72 -10.66
CA GLU A 798 66.29 2.35 -9.61
C GLU A 798 67.66 2.81 -10.11
N ASP A 799 68.16 2.22 -11.20
CA ASP A 799 69.42 2.65 -11.80
C ASP A 799 69.25 4.00 -12.51
N LEU A 800 68.10 4.27 -13.13
CA LEU A 800 67.88 5.45 -13.99
C LEU A 800 67.91 6.81 -13.25
N GLN A 801 67.77 6.82 -11.92
CA GLN A 801 67.80 8.06 -11.14
C GLN A 801 69.22 8.62 -10.94
N PHE A 802 70.25 7.80 -11.18
CA PHE A 802 71.65 8.18 -11.02
C PHE A 802 72.41 8.02 -12.33
N ILE A 803 73.22 9.00 -12.68
CA ILE A 803 74.18 8.90 -13.79
C ILE A 803 75.58 8.81 -13.21
N GLU A 804 76.35 7.81 -13.62
CA GLU A 804 77.66 7.50 -13.03
C GLU A 804 78.80 8.15 -13.83
N PHE A 805 79.73 8.78 -13.13
CA PHE A 805 80.94 9.38 -13.72
C PHE A 805 82.20 8.79 -13.09
N MET A 806 83.25 8.67 -13.90
CA MET A 806 84.58 8.40 -13.38
C MET A 806 85.10 9.59 -12.58
N ALA A 807 85.83 9.31 -11.51
CA ALA A 807 86.41 10.36 -10.67
C ALA A 807 87.30 11.31 -11.50
N GLY A 808 87.14 12.62 -11.31
CA GLY A 808 87.85 13.67 -12.04
C GLY A 808 87.46 13.82 -13.52
N SER A 809 86.42 13.14 -14.00
CA SER A 809 85.96 13.23 -15.40
C SER A 809 84.54 13.79 -15.51
N GLU A 810 84.33 14.62 -16.53
CA GLU A 810 83.01 15.09 -16.99
C GLU A 810 82.48 14.30 -18.20
N VAL A 811 83.24 13.30 -18.68
CA VAL A 811 82.88 12.51 -19.86
C VAL A 811 81.91 11.40 -19.47
N LEU A 812 80.76 11.35 -20.17
CA LEU A 812 79.80 10.25 -20.08
C LEU A 812 80.31 9.03 -20.87
N GLU A 813 80.47 7.90 -20.20
CA GLU A 813 80.80 6.63 -20.87
C GLU A 813 79.61 6.10 -21.70
N SER A 814 79.90 5.23 -22.66
CA SER A 814 78.90 4.74 -23.63
C SER A 814 77.68 4.06 -22.99
N VAL A 815 77.87 3.41 -21.83
CA VAL A 815 76.77 2.80 -21.05
C VAL A 815 75.84 3.88 -20.49
N GLU A 816 76.41 4.92 -19.89
CA GLU A 816 75.65 6.04 -19.29
C GLU A 816 75.02 6.93 -20.36
N GLN A 817 75.63 7.07 -21.54
CA GLN A 817 75.00 7.76 -22.69
C GLN A 817 73.68 7.09 -23.09
N ARG A 818 73.65 5.75 -23.20
CA ARG A 818 72.42 4.98 -23.51
C ARG A 818 71.36 5.11 -22.41
N LYS A 819 71.81 5.25 -21.16
CA LYS A 819 70.94 5.47 -20.00
C LYS A 819 70.24 6.83 -20.07
N VAL A 820 71.00 7.89 -20.34
CA VAL A 820 70.48 9.25 -20.55
C VAL A 820 69.51 9.30 -21.74
N GLU A 821 69.82 8.59 -22.84
CA GLU A 821 68.91 8.46 -24.00
C GLU A 821 67.60 7.75 -23.64
N SER A 822 67.66 6.69 -22.83
CA SER A 822 66.48 5.96 -22.35
C SER A 822 65.59 6.84 -21.47
N ILE A 823 66.20 7.65 -20.60
CA ILE A 823 65.51 8.64 -19.78
C ILE A 823 64.87 9.72 -20.66
N ALA A 824 65.59 10.23 -21.66
CA ALA A 824 65.06 11.22 -22.59
C ALA A 824 63.85 10.68 -23.36
N LYS A 825 63.92 9.44 -23.85
CA LYS A 825 62.81 8.74 -24.52
C LYS A 825 61.61 8.55 -23.59
N ALA A 826 61.84 8.20 -22.31
CA ALA A 826 60.78 8.07 -21.33
C ALA A 826 60.12 9.42 -21.00
N LEU A 827 60.90 10.49 -20.82
CA LEU A 827 60.42 11.86 -20.59
C LEU A 827 59.70 12.44 -21.81
N GLN A 828 60.09 12.04 -23.01
CA GLN A 828 59.36 12.35 -24.23
C GLN A 828 57.95 11.76 -24.23
N GLU A 829 57.77 10.53 -23.72
CA GLU A 829 56.45 9.87 -23.57
C GLU A 829 55.60 10.49 -22.43
N ARG A 830 56.20 11.33 -21.59
CA ARG A 830 55.58 12.01 -20.44
C ARG A 830 55.84 13.52 -20.47
N PRO A 831 55.14 14.28 -21.35
CA PRO A 831 55.45 15.70 -21.58
C PRO A 831 55.23 16.62 -20.38
N ALA A 832 54.39 16.20 -19.42
CA ALA A 832 54.10 16.96 -18.20
C ALA A 832 55.22 16.87 -17.13
N LEU A 833 56.29 16.13 -17.39
CA LEU A 833 57.42 16.00 -16.48
C LEU A 833 58.56 16.94 -16.84
N ARG A 834 59.21 17.48 -15.82
CA ARG A 834 60.49 18.18 -15.91
C ARG A 834 61.55 17.37 -15.19
N VAL A 835 62.79 17.51 -15.61
CA VAL A 835 63.94 16.87 -14.97
C VAL A 835 64.89 17.92 -14.43
N ASP A 836 65.21 17.78 -13.16
CA ASP A 836 66.17 18.61 -12.46
C ASP A 836 67.47 17.80 -12.32
N VAL A 837 68.58 18.36 -12.80
CA VAL A 837 69.90 17.74 -12.78
C VAL A 837 70.74 18.43 -11.71
N ALA A 838 71.02 17.73 -10.61
CA ALA A 838 71.95 18.18 -9.58
C ALA A 838 73.34 17.63 -9.87
N GLY A 839 74.26 18.48 -10.35
CA GLY A 839 75.65 18.09 -10.54
C GLY A 839 76.28 17.61 -9.24
N ALA A 840 77.07 16.54 -9.27
CA ALA A 840 77.71 16.00 -8.07
C ALA A 840 79.22 15.82 -8.25
N ALA A 841 79.98 16.12 -7.19
CA ALA A 841 81.39 15.76 -7.08
C ALA A 841 81.70 15.19 -5.68
N ASP A 842 82.48 14.11 -5.64
CA ASP A 842 82.98 13.44 -4.44
C ASP A 842 84.21 14.20 -3.91
N PRO A 843 84.13 14.86 -2.74
CA PRO A 843 85.22 15.68 -2.24
C PRO A 843 86.54 14.93 -2.03
N ALA A 844 86.52 13.61 -1.81
CA ALA A 844 87.73 12.82 -1.63
C ALA A 844 88.25 12.31 -2.97
N ARG A 845 87.40 11.60 -3.73
CA ARG A 845 87.82 10.90 -4.94
C ARG A 845 88.05 11.81 -6.13
N ASP A 846 87.16 12.78 -6.36
CA ASP A 846 87.34 13.72 -7.47
C ASP A 846 88.54 14.63 -7.21
N ARG A 847 88.80 14.97 -5.95
CA ARG A 847 89.98 15.73 -5.57
C ARG A 847 91.26 14.96 -5.88
N GLU A 848 91.28 13.66 -5.58
CA GLU A 848 92.39 12.77 -5.93
C GLU A 848 92.62 12.68 -7.44
N ALA A 849 91.56 12.39 -8.19
CA ALA A 849 91.65 12.26 -9.64
C ALA A 849 92.04 13.57 -10.35
N LEU A 850 91.47 14.71 -9.94
CA LEU A 850 91.81 16.03 -10.51
C LEU A 850 93.25 16.41 -10.21
N ALA A 851 93.74 16.15 -9.00
CA ALA A 851 95.12 16.42 -8.64
C ALA A 851 96.10 15.55 -9.45
N LEU A 852 95.78 14.27 -9.67
CA LEU A 852 96.55 13.39 -10.57
C LEU A 852 96.53 13.89 -12.03
N GLN A 853 95.39 14.37 -12.53
CA GLN A 853 95.30 14.99 -13.85
C GLN A 853 96.10 16.28 -13.97
N LYS A 854 96.13 17.12 -12.93
CA LYS A 854 97.00 18.31 -12.89
C LYS A 854 98.48 17.94 -13.01
N ILE A 855 98.91 16.83 -12.38
CA ILE A 855 100.28 16.31 -12.51
C ILE A 855 100.56 15.93 -13.97
N VAL A 856 99.68 15.16 -14.59
CA VAL A 856 99.83 14.75 -16.00
C VAL A 856 99.86 15.97 -16.92
N THR A 857 98.97 16.94 -16.69
CA THR A 857 98.90 18.19 -17.48
C THR A 857 100.16 19.03 -17.32
N GLU A 858 100.70 19.13 -16.11
CA GLU A 858 101.93 19.86 -15.83
C GLU A 858 103.15 19.19 -16.47
N VAL A 859 103.22 17.85 -16.42
CA VAL A 859 104.24 17.06 -17.13
C VAL A 859 104.13 17.25 -18.64
N GLN A 860 102.92 17.21 -19.21
CA GLN A 860 102.68 17.44 -20.63
C GLN A 860 103.01 18.87 -21.06
N ARG A 861 102.70 19.86 -20.21
CA ARG A 861 103.08 21.27 -20.43
C ARG A 861 104.59 21.42 -20.51
N ARG A 862 105.33 20.81 -19.57
CA ARG A 862 106.80 20.81 -19.57
C ARG A 862 107.39 20.07 -20.77
N PHE A 863 106.76 18.96 -21.18
CA PHE A 863 107.16 18.20 -22.36
C PHE A 863 107.02 19.01 -23.66
N THR A 864 105.89 19.71 -23.83
CA THR A 864 105.60 20.51 -25.03
C THR A 864 106.37 21.83 -25.10
N GLN A 865 106.75 22.42 -23.96
CA GLN A 865 107.70 23.54 -23.88
C GLN A 865 109.10 23.19 -24.43
N GLY A 866 109.43 21.91 -24.53
CA GLY A 866 110.70 21.40 -25.09
C GLY A 866 110.81 21.40 -26.63
N GLY A 867 109.87 22.00 -27.37
CA GLY A 867 109.98 22.19 -28.83
C GLY A 867 109.13 21.23 -29.70
N THR A 868 108.22 20.47 -29.10
CA THR A 868 107.37 19.49 -29.82
C THR A 868 106.17 20.18 -30.48
N LYS A 869 106.11 20.22 -31.82
CA LYS A 869 104.98 20.85 -32.57
C LYS A 869 103.65 20.11 -32.44
N ASN A 870 103.67 18.86 -31.96
CA ASN A 870 102.48 18.09 -31.70
C ASN A 870 102.16 18.12 -30.20
N LEU A 871 101.13 18.89 -29.84
CA LEU A 871 100.65 19.07 -28.46
C LEU A 871 100.11 17.77 -27.83
N GLN A 872 99.84 16.74 -28.64
CA GLN A 872 99.36 15.43 -28.20
C GLN A 872 100.45 14.35 -28.14
N ALA A 873 101.72 14.68 -28.43
CA ALA A 873 102.81 13.70 -28.32
C ALA A 873 102.99 13.29 -26.86
N VAL A 874 103.04 11.99 -26.59
CA VAL A 874 103.24 11.43 -25.23
C VAL A 874 104.75 11.26 -24.99
N PRO A 875 105.30 11.70 -23.84
CA PRO A 875 106.70 11.48 -23.50
C PRO A 875 107.04 9.98 -23.43
N SER A 876 108.25 9.59 -23.81
CA SER A 876 108.72 8.23 -23.58
C SER A 876 108.78 7.92 -22.07
N PRO A 877 108.66 6.65 -21.62
CA PRO A 877 108.60 6.32 -20.19
C PRO A 877 109.78 6.89 -19.37
N SER A 878 110.98 6.90 -19.95
CA SER A 878 112.17 7.49 -19.34
C SER A 878 112.11 9.02 -19.26
N ARG A 879 111.53 9.68 -20.28
CA ARG A 879 111.37 11.14 -20.29
C ARG A 879 110.24 11.60 -19.36
N GLU A 880 109.16 10.84 -19.30
CA GLU A 880 108.06 11.08 -18.37
C GLU A 880 108.55 10.97 -16.92
N PHE A 881 109.37 9.96 -16.62
CA PHE A 881 109.97 9.77 -15.31
C PHE A 881 110.86 10.96 -14.89
N GLU A 882 111.65 11.49 -15.82
CA GLU A 882 112.49 12.68 -15.59
C GLU A 882 111.64 13.91 -15.28
N LEU A 883 110.61 14.18 -16.09
CA LEU A 883 109.69 15.31 -15.90
C LEU A 883 108.89 15.20 -14.59
N LEU A 884 108.48 13.99 -14.21
CA LEU A 884 107.84 13.72 -12.92
C LEU A 884 108.80 13.92 -11.75
N SER A 885 110.07 13.51 -11.90
CA SER A 885 111.11 13.70 -10.89
C SER A 885 111.43 15.19 -10.67
N ASP A 886 111.47 15.97 -11.74
CA ASP A 886 111.64 17.43 -11.69
C ASP A 886 110.46 18.10 -10.99
N LEU A 887 109.24 17.71 -11.36
CA LEU A 887 108.02 18.22 -10.74
C LEU A 887 107.95 17.83 -9.25
N TYR A 888 108.38 16.62 -8.90
CA TYR A 888 108.50 16.12 -7.52
C TYR A 888 109.49 16.97 -6.72
N ALA A 889 110.67 17.24 -7.27
CA ALA A 889 111.68 18.08 -6.61
C ALA A 889 111.20 19.53 -6.42
N GLU A 890 110.49 20.10 -7.39
CA GLU A 890 109.94 21.46 -7.29
C GLU A 890 108.83 21.58 -6.26
N LYS A 891 107.84 20.68 -6.29
CA LYS A 891 106.63 20.82 -5.46
C LYS A 891 106.84 20.35 -4.02
N LEU A 892 107.70 19.35 -3.80
CA LEU A 892 107.92 18.75 -2.48
C LEU A 892 109.30 19.10 -1.88
N GLY A 893 110.21 19.70 -2.65
CA GLY A 893 111.56 20.06 -2.19
C GLY A 893 112.46 18.87 -1.86
N LYS A 894 112.14 17.67 -2.37
CA LYS A 894 112.78 16.39 -2.02
C LYS A 894 113.22 15.63 -3.28
N GLN A 895 114.26 14.81 -3.14
CA GLN A 895 114.70 13.89 -4.20
C GLN A 895 113.75 12.68 -4.30
N PRO A 896 113.53 12.09 -5.49
CA PRO A 896 112.59 11.00 -5.73
C PRO A 896 113.09 9.63 -5.21
N MET A 897 113.46 9.53 -3.93
CA MET A 897 114.01 8.31 -3.32
C MET A 897 113.08 7.75 -2.23
N LYS A 898 112.86 6.43 -2.26
CA LYS A 898 112.12 5.66 -1.26
C LYS A 898 113.09 4.82 -0.43
N ARG A 899 112.90 4.84 0.88
CA ARG A 899 113.63 3.98 1.82
C ARG A 899 112.81 2.72 2.05
N GLU A 900 113.30 1.58 1.57
CA GLU A 900 112.57 0.29 1.56
C GLU A 900 113.30 -0.70 2.48
N GLU A 901 112.57 -1.30 3.42
CA GLU A 901 113.12 -2.20 4.44
C GLU A 901 113.12 -3.64 3.92
N LEU A 902 114.29 -4.25 3.83
CA LEU A 902 114.48 -5.63 3.40
C LEU A 902 114.24 -6.61 4.57
N PRO A 903 113.86 -7.87 4.29
CA PRO A 903 113.79 -8.92 5.30
C PRO A 903 115.11 -9.01 6.08
N GLY A 904 115.08 -8.68 7.39
CA GLY A 904 116.27 -8.58 8.24
C GLY A 904 116.65 -7.17 8.72
N GLY A 905 115.78 -6.16 8.55
CA GLY A 905 115.94 -4.82 9.16
C GLY A 905 116.99 -3.92 8.49
N LYS A 906 117.39 -4.22 7.26
CA LYS A 906 118.29 -3.38 6.45
C LYS A 906 117.47 -2.51 5.50
N PHE A 907 117.77 -1.21 5.47
CA PHE A 907 117.10 -0.27 4.58
C PHE A 907 117.93 -0.03 3.32
N VAL A 908 117.28 0.00 2.16
CA VAL A 908 117.89 0.40 0.89
C VAL A 908 117.15 1.60 0.33
N GLU A 909 117.90 2.56 -0.19
CA GLU A 909 117.32 3.69 -0.92
C GLU A 909 117.23 3.33 -2.40
N ARG A 910 115.99 3.30 -2.90
CA ARG A 910 115.64 3.02 -4.29
C ARG A 910 114.93 4.24 -4.85
N VAL A 911 115.14 4.53 -6.13
CA VAL A 911 114.38 5.59 -6.81
C VAL A 911 112.90 5.19 -6.85
N LEU A 912 112.02 6.13 -6.48
CA LEU A 912 110.58 5.97 -6.61
C LEU A 912 110.25 5.63 -8.06
N THR A 913 109.30 4.73 -8.28
CA THR A 913 108.74 4.51 -9.62
C THR A 913 107.90 5.70 -10.07
N ALA A 914 107.61 5.80 -11.37
CA ALA A 914 106.73 6.85 -11.91
C ALA A 914 105.36 6.89 -11.19
N ASP A 915 104.80 5.73 -10.85
CA ASP A 915 103.51 5.64 -10.14
C ASP A 915 103.63 6.09 -8.68
N GLU A 916 104.69 5.68 -7.97
CA GLU A 916 104.94 6.12 -6.60
C GLU A 916 105.19 7.65 -6.55
N LEU A 917 105.81 8.24 -7.58
CA LEU A 917 105.97 9.69 -7.71
C LEU A 917 104.65 10.41 -7.86
N ARG A 918 103.75 9.93 -8.72
CA ARG A 918 102.41 10.52 -8.89
C ARG A 918 101.59 10.46 -7.60
N GLN A 919 101.64 9.34 -6.88
CA GLN A 919 100.93 9.18 -5.61
C GLN A 919 101.46 10.09 -4.50
N GLN A 920 102.77 10.34 -4.44
CA GLN A 920 103.34 11.25 -3.44
C GLN A 920 103.24 12.73 -3.83
N LEU A 921 103.14 13.04 -5.13
CA LEU A 921 102.87 14.40 -5.63
C LEU A 921 101.42 14.84 -5.38
N PHE A 922 100.48 13.88 -5.35
CA PHE A 922 99.05 14.15 -5.19
C PHE A 922 98.72 15.14 -4.04
N PRO A 923 99.19 14.95 -2.79
CA PRO A 923 98.86 15.86 -1.68
C PRO A 923 99.40 17.29 -1.84
N ALA A 924 100.43 17.48 -2.68
CA ALA A 924 101.03 18.79 -2.95
C ALA A 924 100.32 19.55 -4.08
N MET A 925 99.35 18.93 -4.75
CA MET A 925 98.55 19.54 -5.80
C MET A 925 97.24 20.03 -5.21
N THR A 926 97.16 21.32 -4.92
CA THR A 926 95.95 21.93 -4.36
C THR A 926 94.81 21.89 -5.38
N VAL A 927 93.66 21.35 -4.96
CA VAL A 927 92.41 21.33 -5.72
C VAL A 927 91.35 22.01 -4.86
N GLU A 928 90.97 23.23 -5.28
CA GLU A 928 90.04 24.07 -4.55
C GLU A 928 88.62 23.53 -4.65
N GLU A 929 87.77 23.87 -3.68
CA GLU A 929 86.35 23.49 -3.71
C GLU A 929 85.62 24.06 -4.93
N SER A 930 86.04 25.24 -5.42
CA SER A 930 85.52 25.82 -6.67
C SER A 930 85.78 24.93 -7.88
N GLU A 931 86.89 24.19 -7.91
CA GLU A 931 87.21 23.26 -9.00
C GLU A 931 86.34 22.00 -8.95
N LEU A 932 86.04 21.52 -7.73
CA LEU A 932 85.08 20.42 -7.54
C LEU A 932 83.65 20.84 -7.93
N ARG A 933 83.24 22.07 -7.60
CA ARG A 933 81.95 22.62 -8.04
C ARG A 933 81.90 22.82 -9.55
N LEU A 934 83.00 23.27 -10.17
CA LEU A 934 83.10 23.36 -11.64
C LEU A 934 82.97 21.97 -12.29
N LEU A 935 83.63 20.94 -11.75
CA LEU A 935 83.47 19.56 -12.22
C LEU A 935 82.03 19.06 -12.07
N ALA A 936 81.40 19.29 -10.92
CA ALA A 936 80.00 18.93 -10.68
C ALA A 936 79.06 19.64 -11.68
N GLN A 937 79.26 20.94 -11.91
CA GLN A 937 78.52 21.71 -12.92
C GLN A 937 78.79 21.22 -14.35
N GLY A 938 80.03 20.85 -14.66
CA GLY A 938 80.42 20.27 -15.95
C GLY A 938 79.68 18.96 -16.22
N ARG A 939 79.61 18.06 -15.23
CA ARG A 939 78.82 16.81 -15.30
C ARG A 939 77.33 17.08 -15.51
N ALA A 940 76.75 18.02 -14.76
CA ALA A 940 75.34 18.40 -14.92
C ALA A 940 75.05 18.95 -16.32
N ARG A 941 75.97 19.77 -16.85
CA ARG A 941 75.89 20.32 -18.21
C ARG A 941 76.01 19.23 -19.27
N ALA A 942 76.92 18.28 -19.10
CA ALA A 942 77.07 17.14 -20.01
C ALA A 942 75.80 16.28 -20.10
N ILE A 943 75.14 16.03 -18.96
CA ILE A 943 73.83 15.35 -18.94
C ILE A 943 72.77 16.18 -19.66
N ARG A 944 72.68 17.49 -19.35
CA ARG A 944 71.70 18.40 -19.96
C ARG A 944 71.86 18.49 -21.47
N GLU A 945 73.07 18.74 -21.96
CA GLU A 945 73.36 18.81 -23.41
C GLU A 945 72.94 17.51 -24.08
N ARG A 946 73.22 16.36 -23.46
CA ARG A 946 72.81 15.07 -24.00
C ARG A 946 71.29 14.88 -24.05
N LEU A 947 70.58 15.24 -22.97
CA LEU A 947 69.12 15.18 -22.87
C LEU A 947 68.44 16.07 -23.94
N ILE A 948 69.01 17.24 -24.24
CA ILE A 948 68.48 18.21 -25.21
C ILE A 948 68.87 17.82 -26.65
N GLU A 949 70.17 17.74 -26.95
CA GLU A 949 70.67 17.64 -28.33
C GLU A 949 70.41 16.26 -28.95
N GLN A 950 70.67 15.18 -28.22
CA GLN A 950 70.50 13.81 -28.73
C GLN A 950 69.22 13.16 -28.20
N GLY A 951 68.80 13.53 -26.99
CA GLY A 951 67.55 13.10 -26.39
C GLY A 951 66.32 13.87 -26.88
N GLY A 952 66.47 14.98 -27.60
CA GLY A 952 65.37 15.74 -28.22
C GLY A 952 64.38 16.36 -27.22
N LEU A 953 64.79 16.59 -25.97
CA LEU A 953 63.95 17.25 -24.97
C LEU A 953 63.98 18.78 -25.14
N PRO A 954 62.82 19.46 -25.02
CA PRO A 954 62.76 20.92 -24.96
C PRO A 954 63.60 21.51 -23.82
N GLU A 955 64.23 22.66 -24.07
CA GLU A 955 65.11 23.33 -23.10
C GLU A 955 64.37 23.76 -21.81
N ASP A 956 63.08 24.09 -21.91
CA ASP A 956 62.21 24.48 -20.79
C ASP A 956 61.81 23.30 -19.88
N ARG A 957 62.26 22.07 -20.18
CA ARG A 957 62.00 20.86 -19.41
C ARG A 957 63.20 20.30 -18.65
N VAL A 958 64.40 20.87 -18.86
CA VAL A 958 65.65 20.42 -18.23
C VAL A 958 66.26 21.55 -17.42
N PHE A 959 66.22 21.44 -16.09
CA PHE A 959 66.73 22.45 -15.17
C PHE A 959 68.03 21.97 -14.53
N LEU A 960 69.01 22.87 -14.45
CA LEU A 960 70.20 22.65 -13.63
C LEU A 960 69.91 23.23 -12.25
N ILE A 961 70.06 22.41 -11.22
CA ILE A 961 69.98 22.85 -9.83
C ILE A 961 71.39 22.89 -9.22
N ASP A 962 71.51 23.47 -8.02
CA ASP A 962 72.81 23.74 -7.41
C ASP A 962 73.64 22.46 -7.24
N ALA A 963 74.96 22.60 -7.35
CA ALA A 963 75.88 21.46 -7.35
C ALA A 963 76.09 20.90 -5.93
N GLU A 964 76.00 19.59 -5.79
CA GLU A 964 76.16 18.88 -4.53
C GLU A 964 77.61 18.36 -4.38
N LEU A 965 78.19 18.61 -3.21
CA LEU A 965 79.48 18.04 -2.80
C LEU A 965 79.22 16.98 -1.72
N ALA A 966 79.11 15.73 -2.14
CA ALA A 966 78.76 14.62 -1.26
C ALA A 966 79.66 13.40 -1.53
N PRO A 967 80.05 12.64 -0.48
CA PRO A 967 80.81 11.40 -0.66
C PRO A 967 79.95 10.34 -1.37
N SER A 968 80.55 9.59 -2.32
CA SER A 968 79.85 8.55 -3.11
C SER A 968 80.08 7.14 -2.56
N GLU A 969 79.03 6.32 -2.50
CA GLU A 969 79.12 4.89 -2.14
C GLU A 969 79.47 4.03 -3.36
N GLY A 970 80.70 4.13 -3.87
CA GLY A 970 81.16 3.32 -5.01
C GLY A 970 82.46 3.82 -5.64
N LYS A 971 83.04 3.09 -6.61
CA LYS A 971 84.22 3.57 -7.36
C LYS A 971 83.92 4.74 -8.30
N GLN A 972 82.65 4.95 -8.64
CA GLN A 972 82.16 6.01 -9.51
C GLN A 972 81.35 7.06 -8.71
N VAL A 973 81.26 8.27 -9.24
CA VAL A 973 80.54 9.39 -8.64
C VAL A 973 79.15 9.47 -9.26
N ARG A 974 78.11 9.42 -8.42
CA ARG A 974 76.71 9.39 -8.85
C ARG A 974 76.12 10.80 -8.87
N VAL A 975 75.64 11.21 -10.03
CA VAL A 975 74.88 12.45 -10.23
C VAL A 975 73.41 12.12 -10.16
N ARG A 976 72.67 12.78 -9.26
CA ARG A 976 71.25 12.51 -9.02
C ARG A 976 70.35 13.32 -9.94
N LEU A 977 69.34 12.65 -10.49
CA LEU A 977 68.25 13.26 -11.23
C LEU A 977 67.00 13.31 -10.35
N ASN A 978 66.26 14.41 -10.41
CA ASN A 978 64.95 14.55 -9.77
C ASN A 978 63.88 14.87 -10.82
N LEU A 979 62.65 14.42 -10.58
CA LEU A 979 61.51 14.67 -11.47
C LEU A 979 60.48 15.54 -10.78
N THR A 980 59.99 16.54 -11.50
CA THR A 980 58.92 17.43 -11.04
C THR A 980 57.77 17.43 -12.06
N GLY A 981 56.53 17.51 -11.57
CA GLY A 981 55.33 17.61 -12.41
C GLY A 981 54.96 19.07 -12.67
N SER A 982 54.60 19.41 -13.92
CA SER A 982 54.11 20.73 -14.31
C SER A 982 52.71 21.02 -13.80
#